data_AF-A0A812RC66-F1
#
_entry.id   AF-A0A812RC66-F1
#
_cell.length_a   1.000
_cell.length_b   1.000
_cell.length_c   1.000
_cell.angle_alpha   90.00
_cell.angle_beta   90.00
_cell.angle_gamma   90.00
#
_symmetry.space_group_name_H-M   'P 1'
#
loop_
_entity.id
_entity.type
_entity.pdbx_description
1 polymer ?
#
loop_
_entity_poly.entity_id
_entity_poly.type
_entity_poly.pdbx_seq_one_letter_code
_entity_poly.pdbx_strand_id
1 'polypeptide(L)'
;MCLRALHAIYAILRNGLWDDPAEAVSGTIHTRFRKVAESNGIQEDGATYLTWRFSYLICHVLFAVAWGAASYTEWIPNRHYDEIIAQLPREIGPKRFETFVVMLSWWDPFLKYVWCTSFIMVLCALVTAAPSLSVRYARLSRWLVWSSWLLNFVLPFMVLMVYPLREAIDWNGVREDLCVVVVTRALTSPGIDMSSALSSLQPGASGLSGLQSLQTAVQEQLSQDVRMNDVPVRTWCQEQGTDWQSIFCERVMHCVLRADQRCREEVCFGAPVADQTTCQTRCLEYAKSSTRAVAVSFTQSMETECEEFQDSQQSASDFNATSLLDSVGSGIPSECTDLALQQLQIFNTMAEQQSSRSQDQCSFATLAVNNVDFIAGIFVGVEAGALLIPSALSVLGGLAESLYNLKALFPGHQEVPWVLILTAFESVPIYTAFLAVIQQLMGNVLLAVACCSFIGWILLPALTGALSLKIKPGTEGRWKFYRRVWIEYGMRGPLLIAIGVSMSAFMRDTLGNEFLQGRNPFNMLFFSALNYFARKTLTAVAGTDVMISTFLQSRYWRSRFTVEERAVNEDRMEALSPIILSMHTRPTVDANEIKVTTSPDDAPPSAKPQGEVTPKGAISESRIVVSPHEVRTDEVAEERSDGADLPEQQHGTNPTSLLSGGAAQPLA
;
A
#
# COMPACT_ATOMS: atom_id res chain seq x y z
N MET A 1 -20.99 33.84 15.23
CA MET A 1 -21.03 32.56 14.47
C MET A 1 -21.10 31.35 15.39
N CYS A 2 -20.28 31.24 16.43
CA CYS A 2 -20.23 30.08 17.34
C CYS A 2 -21.59 29.67 17.94
N LEU A 3 -22.41 30.60 18.43
CA LEU A 3 -23.75 30.27 18.98
C LEU A 3 -24.72 29.71 17.92
N ARG A 4 -24.59 30.14 16.66
CA ARG A 4 -25.39 29.61 15.53
C ARG A 4 -24.88 28.24 15.12
N ALA A 5 -23.57 28.03 15.15
CA ALA A 5 -22.97 26.71 14.95
C ALA A 5 -23.39 25.74 16.06
N LEU A 6 -23.40 26.14 17.32
CA LEU A 6 -23.85 25.33 18.45
C LEU A 6 -25.34 24.98 18.37
N HIS A 7 -26.21 25.93 17.99
CA HIS A 7 -27.61 25.63 17.71
C HIS A 7 -27.80 24.71 16.50
N ALA A 8 -27.00 24.88 15.45
CA ALA A 8 -27.02 23.99 14.30
C ALA A 8 -26.57 22.58 14.70
N ILE A 9 -25.48 22.45 15.46
CA ILE A 9 -24.98 21.18 16.01
C ILE A 9 -26.03 20.54 16.90
N TYR A 10 -26.61 21.29 17.83
CA TYR A 10 -27.64 20.78 18.72
C TYR A 10 -28.87 20.33 17.94
N ALA A 11 -29.31 21.10 16.93
CA ALA A 11 -30.41 20.70 16.05
C ALA A 11 -30.05 19.46 15.21
N ILE A 12 -28.82 19.37 14.72
CA ILE A 12 -28.28 18.23 13.98
C ILE A 12 -28.27 16.96 14.85
N LEU A 13 -27.76 17.06 16.08
CA LEU A 13 -27.67 15.96 17.02
C LEU A 13 -29.03 15.56 17.59
N ARG A 14 -29.91 16.54 17.88
CA ARG A 14 -31.23 16.30 18.48
C ARG A 14 -32.24 15.75 17.49
N ASN A 15 -32.25 16.27 16.27
CA ASN A 15 -33.27 15.96 15.25
C ASN A 15 -32.73 14.96 14.21
N GLY A 16 -31.57 14.33 14.46
CA GLY A 16 -30.95 13.44 13.47
C GLY A 16 -30.76 14.10 12.09
N LEU A 17 -30.63 15.43 12.05
CA LEU A 17 -30.67 16.27 10.84
C LEU A 17 -29.50 15.97 9.89
N TRP A 18 -28.58 15.10 10.32
CA TRP A 18 -27.62 14.44 9.46
C TRP A 18 -28.29 13.65 8.33
N ASP A 19 -29.47 13.04 8.51
CA ASP A 19 -29.96 12.09 7.50
C ASP A 19 -31.43 12.27 7.11
N ASP A 20 -32.16 13.24 7.69
CA ASP A 20 -33.60 13.37 7.45
C ASP A 20 -34.01 14.67 6.71
N PRO A 21 -34.06 14.66 5.37
CA PRO A 21 -34.76 15.66 4.56
C PRO A 21 -36.21 15.96 5.00
N ALA A 22 -36.95 15.04 5.62
CA ALA A 22 -38.31 15.22 6.12
C ALA A 22 -38.38 16.01 7.43
N GLU A 23 -37.40 15.84 8.33
CA GLU A 23 -37.27 16.72 9.49
C GLU A 23 -36.66 18.08 9.12
N ALA A 24 -35.87 18.12 8.02
CA ALA A 24 -35.43 19.36 7.40
C ALA A 24 -36.57 20.20 6.80
N VAL A 25 -37.83 19.72 6.83
CA VAL A 25 -39.03 20.50 6.48
C VAL A 25 -39.51 21.36 7.65
N SER A 26 -38.92 21.18 8.84
CA SER A 26 -39.23 21.93 10.05
C SER A 26 -38.09 22.89 10.42
N GLY A 27 -38.42 23.92 11.21
CA GLY A 27 -37.43 24.83 11.80
C GLY A 27 -37.14 26.13 11.02
N THR A 28 -36.30 26.96 11.65
CA THR A 28 -36.05 28.35 11.19
C THR A 28 -35.20 28.41 9.92
N ILE A 29 -34.35 27.42 9.67
CA ILE A 29 -33.52 27.36 8.46
C ILE A 29 -34.39 26.97 7.26
N HIS A 30 -35.21 25.93 7.39
CA HIS A 30 -36.14 25.51 6.34
C HIS A 30 -37.11 26.61 5.96
N THR A 31 -37.77 27.24 6.94
CA THR A 31 -38.71 28.34 6.67
C THR A 31 -38.07 29.51 5.92
N ARG A 32 -36.78 29.77 6.10
CA ARG A 32 -36.03 30.76 5.29
C ARG A 32 -35.81 30.28 3.87
N PHE A 33 -35.36 29.03 3.67
CA PHE A 33 -35.20 28.47 2.33
C PHE A 33 -36.53 28.34 1.59
N ARG A 34 -37.62 28.02 2.29
CA ARG A 34 -38.98 27.95 1.75
C ARG A 34 -39.42 29.30 1.19
N LYS A 35 -39.28 30.38 1.97
CA LYS A 35 -39.59 31.74 1.50
C LYS A 35 -38.79 32.12 0.25
N VAL A 36 -37.51 31.77 0.23
CA VAL A 36 -36.64 32.05 -0.92
C VAL A 36 -37.03 31.21 -2.13
N ALA A 37 -37.31 29.92 -1.94
CA ALA A 37 -37.79 29.02 -2.99
C ALA A 37 -39.11 29.51 -3.58
N GLU A 38 -40.09 29.83 -2.74
CA GLU A 38 -41.39 30.39 -3.13
C GLU A 38 -41.22 31.69 -3.93
N SER A 39 -40.34 32.61 -3.48
CA SER A 39 -40.08 33.87 -4.18
C SER A 39 -39.44 33.69 -5.57
N ASN A 40 -38.86 32.52 -5.84
CA ASN A 40 -38.26 32.16 -7.13
C ASN A 40 -39.11 31.13 -7.91
N GLY A 41 -40.35 30.86 -7.48
CA GLY A 41 -41.23 29.88 -8.12
C GLY A 41 -40.77 28.43 -8.00
N ILE A 42 -39.93 28.10 -7.02
CA ILE A 42 -39.43 26.75 -6.74
C ILE A 42 -40.39 26.05 -5.77
N GLN A 43 -40.72 24.77 -6.05
CA GLN A 43 -41.58 23.95 -5.21
C GLN A 43 -40.96 23.66 -3.82
N GLU A 44 -41.80 23.25 -2.86
CA GLU A 44 -41.39 22.97 -1.47
C GLU A 44 -40.24 21.96 -1.36
N ASP A 45 -40.20 20.93 -2.23
CA ASP A 45 -39.11 19.94 -2.27
C ASP A 45 -37.74 20.58 -2.60
N GLY A 46 -37.73 21.68 -3.36
CA GLY A 46 -36.51 22.44 -3.61
C GLY A 46 -35.98 23.13 -2.36
N ALA A 47 -36.87 23.66 -1.51
CA ALA A 47 -36.48 24.23 -0.21
C ALA A 47 -35.91 23.16 0.73
N THR A 48 -36.47 21.96 0.71
CA THR A 48 -35.99 20.79 1.46
C THR A 48 -34.57 20.42 1.04
N TYR A 49 -34.31 20.28 -0.26
CA TYR A 49 -32.97 20.00 -0.77
C TYR A 49 -31.95 21.09 -0.40
N LEU A 50 -32.30 22.38 -0.56
CA LEU A 50 -31.40 23.48 -0.19
C LEU A 50 -31.08 23.50 1.31
N THR A 51 -32.06 23.21 2.15
CA THR A 51 -31.90 23.13 3.61
C THR A 51 -30.96 21.99 3.99
N TRP A 52 -31.19 20.81 3.41
CA TRP A 52 -30.37 19.63 3.62
C TRP A 52 -28.92 19.88 3.20
N ARG A 53 -28.71 20.39 1.97
CA ARG A 53 -27.39 20.70 1.41
C ARG A 53 -26.62 21.68 2.28
N PHE A 54 -27.27 22.76 2.71
CA PHE A 54 -26.66 23.75 3.60
C PHE A 54 -26.26 23.15 4.95
N SER A 55 -27.09 22.27 5.51
CA SER A 55 -26.83 21.61 6.79
C SER A 55 -25.62 20.67 6.70
N TYR A 56 -25.51 19.87 5.63
CA TYR A 56 -24.34 19.03 5.40
C TYR A 56 -23.04 19.82 5.23
N LEU A 57 -23.08 20.96 4.55
CA LEU A 57 -21.91 21.83 4.42
C LEU A 57 -21.46 22.38 5.79
N ILE A 58 -22.41 22.70 6.68
CA ILE A 58 -22.09 23.07 8.08
C ILE A 58 -21.42 21.90 8.79
N CYS A 59 -21.98 20.69 8.68
CA CYS A 59 -21.41 19.48 9.28
C CYS A 59 -19.97 19.26 8.81
N HIS A 60 -19.74 19.33 7.49
CA HIS A 60 -18.39 19.23 6.93
C HIS A 60 -17.45 20.24 7.56
N VAL A 61 -17.83 21.53 7.60
CA VAL A 61 -16.98 22.58 8.19
C VAL A 61 -16.65 22.28 9.65
N LEU A 62 -17.60 21.76 10.42
CA LEU A 62 -17.37 21.40 11.83
C LEU A 62 -16.38 20.25 11.99
N PHE A 63 -16.57 19.14 11.25
CA PHE A 63 -15.65 18.01 11.29
C PHE A 63 -14.27 18.38 10.74
N ALA A 64 -14.22 19.20 9.68
CA ALA A 64 -12.98 19.71 9.11
C ALA A 64 -12.25 20.63 10.09
N VAL A 65 -12.93 21.55 10.77
CA VAL A 65 -12.30 22.41 11.80
C VAL A 65 -11.83 21.57 12.99
N ALA A 66 -12.61 20.60 13.45
CA ALA A 66 -12.19 19.71 14.54
C ALA A 66 -10.95 18.89 14.15
N TRP A 67 -10.93 18.33 12.94
CA TRP A 67 -9.78 17.62 12.40
C TRP A 67 -8.57 18.54 12.20
N GLY A 68 -8.77 19.74 11.66
CA GLY A 68 -7.73 20.75 11.44
C GLY A 68 -7.11 21.23 12.75
N ALA A 69 -7.94 21.51 13.77
CA ALA A 69 -7.48 21.89 15.09
C ALA A 69 -6.67 20.75 15.73
N ALA A 70 -7.23 19.54 15.73
CA ALA A 70 -6.58 18.39 16.33
C ALA A 70 -5.26 18.02 15.61
N SER A 71 -5.19 18.18 14.29
CA SER A 71 -3.97 17.92 13.50
C SER A 71 -2.89 19.00 13.68
N TYR A 72 -3.27 20.22 14.07
CA TYR A 72 -2.35 21.33 14.30
C TYR A 72 -1.77 21.35 15.72
N THR A 73 -2.51 20.89 16.73
CA THR A 73 -2.17 21.17 18.13
C THR A 73 -1.00 20.39 18.72
N GLU A 74 -0.61 19.21 18.21
CA GLU A 74 0.53 18.41 18.74
C GLU A 74 0.63 16.98 18.14
N TRP A 75 -0.30 16.61 17.24
CA TRP A 75 -0.57 15.20 16.93
C TRP A 75 0.01 14.66 15.62
N ILE A 76 0.39 15.54 14.70
CA ILE A 76 1.43 15.19 13.75
C ILE A 76 2.68 15.54 14.53
N PRO A 77 3.37 14.56 15.19
CA PRO A 77 4.64 14.85 15.82
C PRO A 77 5.44 15.64 14.77
N ASN A 78 6.13 16.70 15.15
CA ASN A 78 7.23 17.17 14.32
C ASN A 78 7.98 15.90 13.99
N ARG A 79 7.84 15.41 12.76
CA ARG A 79 8.42 14.16 12.34
C ARG A 79 9.86 14.57 12.23
N HIS A 80 10.57 14.45 13.35
CA HIS A 80 11.99 14.56 13.39
C HIS A 80 12.42 13.31 12.66
N TYR A 81 12.41 13.38 11.34
CA TYR A 81 13.05 12.39 10.50
C TYR A 81 14.50 12.22 10.94
N ASP A 82 15.07 13.27 11.54
CA ASP A 82 16.29 13.28 12.33
C ASP A 82 16.31 12.24 13.47
N GLU A 83 15.22 12.00 14.19
CA GLU A 83 15.13 10.94 15.22
C GLU A 83 15.11 9.55 14.59
N ILE A 84 14.39 9.37 13.47
CA ILE A 84 14.39 8.10 12.72
C ILE A 84 15.81 7.83 12.18
N ILE A 85 16.46 8.85 11.62
CA ILE A 85 17.85 8.78 11.17
C ILE A 85 18.79 8.52 12.35
N ALA A 86 18.56 9.13 13.52
CA ALA A 86 19.39 8.93 14.70
C ALA A 86 19.24 7.52 15.32
N GLN A 87 18.13 6.83 15.05
CA GLN A 87 17.92 5.43 15.44
C GLN A 87 18.57 4.44 14.47
N LEU A 88 18.98 4.87 13.27
CA LEU A 88 19.72 4.01 12.36
C LEU A 88 21.11 3.69 12.94
N PRO A 89 21.65 2.48 12.70
CA PRO A 89 23.04 2.18 13.00
C PRO A 89 23.96 3.25 12.42
N ARG A 90 24.97 3.68 13.18
CA ARG A 90 25.90 4.76 12.79
C ARG A 90 26.65 4.44 11.49
N GLU A 91 26.73 3.17 11.16
CA GLU A 91 27.39 2.64 9.99
C GLU A 91 26.56 2.83 8.70
N ILE A 92 25.24 3.02 8.80
CA ILE A 92 24.39 3.32 7.65
C ILE A 92 24.40 4.83 7.43
N GLY A 93 24.85 5.26 6.24
CA GLY A 93 24.96 6.67 5.94
C GLY A 93 23.58 7.36 5.95
N PRO A 94 23.39 8.48 6.67
CA PRO A 94 22.10 9.19 6.67
C PRO A 94 21.71 9.70 5.28
N LYS A 95 22.71 9.94 4.41
CA LYS A 95 22.54 10.33 3.01
C LYS A 95 21.71 9.33 2.20
N ARG A 96 21.72 8.03 2.58
CA ARG A 96 20.94 6.98 1.89
C ARG A 96 19.43 7.23 1.97
N PHE A 97 18.99 7.98 2.98
CA PHE A 97 17.59 8.32 3.25
C PHE A 97 17.26 9.79 2.98
N GLU A 98 18.23 10.60 2.53
CA GLU A 98 18.04 12.05 2.39
C GLU A 98 16.91 12.39 1.42
N THR A 99 16.87 11.78 0.25
CA THR A 99 15.81 11.99 -0.75
C THR A 99 14.44 11.59 -0.19
N PHE A 100 14.35 10.44 0.50
CA PHE A 100 13.14 9.97 1.16
C PHE A 100 12.65 10.95 2.23
N VAL A 101 13.55 11.42 3.10
CA VAL A 101 13.25 12.38 4.16
C VAL A 101 12.83 13.72 3.59
N VAL A 102 13.52 14.24 2.57
CA VAL A 102 13.13 15.47 1.87
C VAL A 102 11.73 15.29 1.29
N MET A 103 11.48 14.20 0.56
CA MET A 103 10.16 13.94 -0.04
C MET A 103 9.05 13.89 1.01
N LEU A 104 9.27 13.18 2.13
CA LEU A 104 8.31 13.12 3.23
C LEU A 104 8.14 14.48 3.93
N SER A 105 9.19 15.29 4.04
CA SER A 105 9.11 16.63 4.61
C SER A 105 8.25 17.59 3.77
N TRP A 106 8.19 17.39 2.45
CA TRP A 106 7.30 18.14 1.54
C TRP A 106 5.87 17.59 1.52
N TRP A 107 5.71 16.30 1.80
CA TRP A 107 4.42 15.62 1.76
C TRP A 107 3.40 16.19 2.76
N ASP A 108 3.80 16.38 4.01
CA ASP A 108 2.90 16.89 5.05
C ASP A 108 2.42 18.34 4.77
N PRO A 109 3.30 19.30 4.41
CA PRO A 109 2.91 20.63 3.94
C PRO A 109 2.00 20.58 2.71
N PHE A 110 2.30 19.71 1.74
CA PHE A 110 1.49 19.56 0.53
C PHE A 110 0.06 19.12 0.88
N LEU A 111 -0.11 18.09 1.69
CA LEU A 111 -1.43 17.63 2.12
C LEU A 111 -2.18 18.70 2.92
N LYS A 112 -1.48 19.43 3.81
CA LYS A 112 -2.06 20.57 4.54
C LYS A 112 -2.53 21.66 3.57
N TYR A 113 -1.73 21.97 2.55
CA TYR A 113 -2.09 22.95 1.53
C TYR A 113 -3.32 22.53 0.72
N VAL A 114 -3.35 21.27 0.25
CA VAL A 114 -4.50 20.70 -0.48
C VAL A 114 -5.76 20.74 0.38
N TRP A 115 -5.64 20.34 1.66
CA TRP A 115 -6.75 20.39 2.60
C TRP A 115 -7.22 21.82 2.88
N CYS A 116 -6.32 22.77 3.15
CA CYS A 116 -6.66 24.18 3.40
C CYS A 116 -7.39 24.79 2.18
N THR A 117 -6.90 24.52 0.98
CA THR A 117 -7.51 24.99 -0.27
C THR A 117 -8.91 24.40 -0.44
N SER A 118 -9.05 23.08 -0.26
CA SER A 118 -10.34 22.39 -0.27
C SER A 118 -11.31 22.96 0.77
N PHE A 119 -10.84 23.23 1.99
CA PHE A 119 -11.64 23.79 3.08
C PHE A 119 -12.12 25.22 2.78
N ILE A 120 -11.24 26.08 2.26
CA ILE A 120 -11.62 27.45 1.84
C ILE A 120 -12.68 27.40 0.73
N MET A 121 -12.54 26.51 -0.24
CA MET A 121 -13.56 26.32 -1.28
C MET A 121 -14.91 25.90 -0.68
N VAL A 122 -14.93 25.04 0.35
CA VAL A 122 -16.18 24.66 1.03
C VAL A 122 -16.75 25.81 1.84
N LEU A 123 -15.94 26.65 2.49
CA LEU A 123 -16.42 27.85 3.14
C LEU A 123 -17.09 28.81 2.15
N CYS A 124 -16.50 29.03 0.97
CA CYS A 124 -17.11 29.78 -0.11
C CYS A 124 -18.42 29.12 -0.61
N ALA A 125 -18.43 27.79 -0.72
CA ALA A 125 -19.62 27.03 -1.09
C ALA A 125 -20.74 27.17 -0.04
N LEU A 126 -20.40 27.18 1.24
CA LEU A 126 -21.34 27.35 2.36
C LEU A 126 -21.94 28.76 2.36
N VAL A 127 -21.12 29.80 2.15
CA VAL A 127 -21.60 31.19 2.05
C VAL A 127 -22.55 31.35 0.85
N THR A 128 -22.17 30.82 -0.31
CA THR A 128 -23.02 30.86 -1.51
C THR A 128 -24.28 30.00 -1.38
N ALA A 129 -24.28 28.98 -0.51
CA ALA A 129 -25.44 28.15 -0.19
C ALA A 129 -26.38 28.76 0.86
N ALA A 130 -26.04 29.91 1.46
CA ALA A 130 -26.89 30.56 2.45
C ALA A 130 -28.26 30.97 1.85
N PRO A 131 -29.34 31.03 2.64
CA PRO A 131 -30.70 31.26 2.12
C PRO A 131 -30.83 32.45 1.16
N SER A 132 -30.19 33.57 1.44
CA SER A 132 -30.27 34.77 0.60
C SER A 132 -29.55 34.66 -0.76
N LEU A 133 -28.64 33.69 -0.92
CA LEU A 133 -27.74 33.57 -2.08
C LEU A 133 -27.91 32.25 -2.84
N SER A 134 -28.55 31.26 -2.21
CA SER A 134 -28.58 29.86 -2.67
C SER A 134 -29.13 29.66 -4.07
N VAL A 135 -30.17 30.40 -4.45
CA VAL A 135 -30.77 30.32 -5.80
C VAL A 135 -29.89 31.02 -6.83
N ARG A 136 -29.40 32.22 -6.52
CA ARG A 136 -28.59 33.04 -7.45
C ARG A 136 -27.24 32.41 -7.76
N TYR A 137 -26.59 31.79 -6.77
CA TYR A 137 -25.24 31.22 -6.90
C TYR A 137 -25.22 29.69 -6.86
N ALA A 138 -26.34 29.02 -7.11
CA ALA A 138 -26.47 27.57 -7.04
C ALA A 138 -25.42 26.83 -7.89
N ARG A 139 -25.13 27.30 -9.11
CA ARG A 139 -24.14 26.69 -10.01
C ARG A 139 -22.72 26.83 -9.47
N LEU A 140 -22.35 28.03 -9.02
CA LEU A 140 -21.03 28.29 -8.44
C LEU A 140 -20.81 27.46 -7.16
N SER A 141 -21.80 27.44 -6.27
CA SER A 141 -21.73 26.64 -5.04
C SER A 141 -21.50 25.15 -5.31
N ARG A 142 -22.19 24.57 -6.31
CA ARG A 142 -22.00 23.17 -6.73
C ARG A 142 -20.60 22.93 -7.28
N TRP A 143 -20.11 23.86 -8.12
CA TRP A 143 -18.78 23.75 -8.72
C TRP A 143 -17.66 23.84 -7.69
N LEU A 144 -17.82 24.70 -6.67
CA LEU A 144 -16.90 24.80 -5.54
C LEU A 144 -16.86 23.51 -4.70
N VAL A 145 -18.02 22.91 -4.42
CA VAL A 145 -18.09 21.61 -3.72
C VAL A 145 -17.38 20.52 -4.53
N TRP A 146 -17.65 20.42 -5.83
CA TRP A 146 -17.01 19.44 -6.71
C TRP A 146 -15.51 19.61 -6.85
N SER A 147 -15.05 20.86 -7.01
CA SER A 147 -13.62 21.16 -7.09
C SER A 147 -12.92 20.83 -5.79
N SER A 148 -13.55 21.18 -4.65
CA SER A 148 -13.04 20.82 -3.32
C SER A 148 -12.98 19.31 -3.13
N TRP A 149 -14.01 18.57 -3.58
CA TRP A 149 -14.03 17.11 -3.56
C TRP A 149 -12.88 16.54 -4.40
N LEU A 150 -12.71 16.96 -5.66
CA LEU A 150 -11.62 16.49 -6.52
C LEU A 150 -10.24 16.75 -5.91
N LEU A 151 -10.02 17.95 -5.36
CA LEU A 151 -8.77 18.32 -4.70
C LEU A 151 -8.49 17.43 -3.48
N ASN A 152 -9.51 17.14 -2.66
CA ASN A 152 -9.32 16.39 -1.42
C ASN A 152 -9.16 14.88 -1.65
N PHE A 153 -9.76 14.35 -2.72
CA PHE A 153 -9.78 12.93 -3.03
C PHE A 153 -8.83 12.53 -4.14
N VAL A 154 -8.95 13.11 -5.34
CA VAL A 154 -8.20 12.63 -6.50
C VAL A 154 -6.73 12.98 -6.37
N LEU A 155 -6.41 14.21 -5.96
CA LEU A 155 -5.03 14.68 -5.94
C LEU A 155 -4.12 13.87 -4.98
N PRO A 156 -4.47 13.59 -3.72
CA PRO A 156 -3.63 12.76 -2.85
C PRO A 156 -3.44 11.33 -3.36
N PHE A 157 -4.48 10.73 -3.95
CA PHE A 157 -4.38 9.39 -4.55
C PHE A 157 -3.44 9.41 -5.75
N MET A 158 -3.57 10.38 -6.64
CA MET A 158 -2.71 10.49 -7.82
C MET A 158 -1.25 10.68 -7.43
N VAL A 159 -0.96 11.54 -6.45
CA VAL A 159 0.44 11.75 -6.02
C VAL A 159 1.03 10.49 -5.37
N LEU A 160 0.28 9.80 -4.50
CA LEU A 160 0.76 8.54 -3.90
C LEU A 160 0.87 7.38 -4.89
N MET A 161 0.09 7.39 -5.98
CA MET A 161 0.22 6.39 -7.05
C MET A 161 1.41 6.68 -7.98
N VAL A 162 1.71 7.95 -8.24
CA VAL A 162 2.76 8.34 -9.19
C VAL A 162 4.16 8.25 -8.57
N TYR A 163 4.28 8.51 -7.26
CA TYR A 163 5.59 8.54 -6.60
C TYR A 163 5.85 7.28 -5.77
N PRO A 164 6.67 6.33 -6.26
CA PRO A 164 7.07 5.17 -5.48
C PRO A 164 8.04 5.60 -4.39
N LEU A 165 7.53 5.81 -3.18
CA LEU A 165 8.33 6.17 -2.00
C LEU A 165 9.49 5.21 -1.72
N ARG A 166 9.39 3.95 -2.17
CA ARG A 166 10.48 2.96 -2.09
C ARG A 166 11.71 3.36 -2.92
N GLU A 167 11.52 3.95 -4.09
CA GLU A 167 12.62 4.37 -4.97
C GLU A 167 13.34 5.62 -4.45
N ALA A 168 12.74 6.34 -3.50
CA ALA A 168 13.37 7.49 -2.85
C ALA A 168 14.46 7.09 -1.83
N ILE A 169 14.59 5.79 -1.51
CA ILE A 169 15.64 5.25 -0.65
C ILE A 169 16.71 4.61 -1.54
N ASP A 170 17.97 4.97 -1.31
CA ASP A 170 19.11 4.35 -1.99
C ASP A 170 19.37 2.94 -1.42
N TRP A 171 18.52 1.98 -1.78
CA TRP A 171 18.60 0.60 -1.30
C TRP A 171 19.91 -0.08 -1.66
N ASN A 172 20.50 0.27 -2.81
CA ASN A 172 21.81 -0.23 -3.20
C ASN A 172 22.88 0.28 -2.25
N GLY A 173 22.83 1.56 -1.91
CA GLY A 173 23.70 2.14 -0.91
C GLY A 173 23.50 1.60 0.51
N VAL A 174 22.26 1.31 0.92
CA VAL A 174 21.99 0.64 2.21
C VAL A 174 22.56 -0.77 2.23
N ARG A 175 22.43 -1.52 1.13
CA ARG A 175 23.02 -2.87 0.98
C ARG A 175 24.53 -2.83 0.98
N GLU A 176 25.13 -1.83 0.35
CA GLU A 176 26.58 -1.58 0.35
C GLU A 176 27.07 -1.27 1.77
N ASP A 177 26.43 -0.34 2.48
CA ASP A 177 26.80 0.02 3.85
C ASP A 177 26.69 -1.19 4.78
N LEU A 178 25.63 -2.02 4.62
CA LEU A 178 25.51 -3.25 5.40
C LEU A 178 26.56 -4.30 5.02
N CYS A 179 26.88 -4.45 3.73
CA CYS A 179 27.95 -5.33 3.26
C CYS A 179 29.27 -4.97 3.97
N VAL A 180 29.64 -3.68 3.99
CA VAL A 180 30.85 -3.22 4.67
C VAL A 180 30.83 -3.58 6.15
N VAL A 181 29.72 -3.37 6.85
CA VAL A 181 29.59 -3.72 8.28
C VAL A 181 29.77 -5.20 8.52
N VAL A 182 29.09 -6.03 7.73
CA VAL A 182 29.07 -7.49 7.91
C VAL A 182 30.42 -8.09 7.58
N VAL A 183 31.00 -7.73 6.43
CA VAL A 183 32.33 -8.17 6.01
C VAL A 183 33.38 -7.72 7.01
N THR A 184 33.37 -6.44 7.42
CA THR A 184 34.35 -5.92 8.39
C THR A 184 34.23 -6.60 9.75
N ARG A 185 33.01 -6.80 10.27
CA ARG A 185 32.79 -7.50 11.54
C ARG A 185 33.21 -8.97 11.48
N ALA A 186 32.94 -9.64 10.37
CA ALA A 186 33.41 -11.00 10.13
C ALA A 186 34.95 -11.08 10.11
N LEU A 187 35.61 -10.17 9.40
CA LEU A 187 37.07 -10.12 9.29
C LEU A 187 37.78 -9.76 10.60
N THR A 188 37.11 -8.99 11.47
CA THR A 188 37.66 -8.55 12.76
C THR A 188 37.16 -9.41 13.93
N SER A 189 36.38 -10.45 13.66
CA SER A 189 35.81 -11.31 14.70
C SER A 189 36.92 -12.09 15.42
N PRO A 190 37.00 -12.03 16.75
CA PRO A 190 38.03 -12.75 17.49
C PRO A 190 37.81 -14.27 17.40
N GLY A 191 38.81 -14.99 16.88
CA GLY A 191 38.87 -16.46 16.94
C GLY A 191 39.11 -17.17 15.61
N ILE A 192 38.71 -16.54 14.49
CA ILE A 192 39.06 -16.97 13.14
C ILE A 192 39.72 -15.77 12.48
N ASP A 193 41.03 -15.87 12.23
CA ASP A 193 41.73 -14.85 11.47
C ASP A 193 41.39 -15.00 9.98
N MET A 194 40.16 -14.61 9.61
CA MET A 194 39.68 -14.67 8.24
C MET A 194 40.58 -13.89 7.29
N SER A 195 41.24 -12.83 7.77
CA SER A 195 42.20 -12.09 6.97
C SER A 195 43.40 -12.95 6.59
N SER A 196 43.97 -13.69 7.55
CA SER A 196 45.05 -14.63 7.29
C SER A 196 44.58 -15.78 6.39
N ALA A 197 43.36 -16.29 6.61
CA ALA A 197 42.76 -17.35 5.83
C ALA A 197 42.56 -16.95 4.37
N LEU A 198 41.99 -15.76 4.13
CA LEU A 198 41.85 -15.18 2.81
C LEU A 198 43.21 -14.95 2.15
N SER A 199 44.21 -14.47 2.90
CA SER A 199 45.57 -14.30 2.38
C SER A 199 46.27 -15.62 2.01
N SER A 200 45.79 -16.74 2.54
CA SER A 200 46.35 -18.07 2.31
C SER A 200 45.79 -18.77 1.07
N LEU A 201 44.60 -18.37 0.62
CA LEU A 201 43.99 -18.81 -0.64
C LEU A 201 44.72 -18.12 -1.82
N GLN A 202 45.30 -18.87 -2.77
CA GLN A 202 45.95 -18.24 -3.92
C GLN A 202 44.91 -17.73 -4.94
N PRO A 203 45.18 -16.62 -5.64
CA PRO A 203 44.24 -16.03 -6.61
C PRO A 203 44.09 -16.78 -7.96
N GLY A 204 44.47 -18.06 -8.04
CA GLY A 204 44.51 -18.81 -9.32
C GLY A 204 43.22 -19.52 -9.71
N ALA A 205 42.26 -19.64 -8.78
CA ALA A 205 41.03 -20.40 -8.96
C ALA A 205 40.01 -19.62 -9.81
N SER A 206 39.73 -20.12 -11.01
CA SER A 206 38.98 -19.41 -12.07
C SER A 206 37.51 -19.09 -11.74
N GLY A 207 36.95 -19.67 -10.66
CA GLY A 207 35.60 -19.39 -10.16
C GLY A 207 35.50 -18.32 -9.07
N LEU A 208 36.64 -17.82 -8.55
CA LEU A 208 36.72 -17.00 -7.34
C LEU A 208 37.23 -15.57 -7.59
N SER A 209 36.92 -14.99 -8.75
CA SER A 209 37.32 -13.61 -9.08
C SER A 209 36.86 -12.57 -8.02
N GLY A 210 35.67 -12.77 -7.43
CA GLY A 210 35.17 -11.97 -6.31
C GLY A 210 35.96 -12.17 -5.00
N LEU A 211 36.62 -13.31 -4.81
CA LEU A 211 37.45 -13.57 -3.63
C LEU A 211 38.82 -12.90 -3.76
N GLN A 212 39.40 -12.87 -4.97
CA GLN A 212 40.66 -12.16 -5.21
C GLN A 212 40.53 -10.66 -5.00
N SER A 213 39.43 -10.05 -5.47
CA SER A 213 39.17 -8.62 -5.23
C SER A 213 38.92 -8.34 -3.75
N LEU A 214 38.18 -9.22 -3.05
CA LEU A 214 37.99 -9.12 -1.60
C LEU A 214 39.31 -9.24 -0.84
N GLN A 215 40.13 -10.23 -1.17
CA GLN A 215 41.43 -10.46 -0.55
C GLN A 215 42.35 -9.25 -0.73
N THR A 216 42.38 -8.67 -1.94
CA THR A 216 43.13 -7.44 -2.22
C THR A 216 42.62 -6.28 -1.36
N ALA A 217 41.30 -6.12 -1.26
CA ALA A 217 40.68 -5.10 -0.44
C ALA A 217 41.00 -5.25 1.06
N VAL A 218 40.94 -6.47 1.58
CA VAL A 218 41.24 -6.77 2.99
C VAL A 218 42.71 -6.54 3.30
N GLN A 219 43.62 -6.99 2.42
CA GLN A 219 45.06 -6.79 2.55
C GLN A 219 45.41 -5.30 2.58
N GLU A 220 44.80 -4.51 1.69
CA GLU A 220 44.99 -3.06 1.63
C GLU A 220 44.47 -2.39 2.91
N GLN A 221 43.28 -2.78 3.38
CA GLN A 221 42.68 -2.24 4.61
C GLN A 221 43.54 -2.52 5.86
N LEU A 222 44.09 -3.73 6.00
CA LEU A 222 44.99 -4.09 7.10
C LEU A 222 46.33 -3.36 7.04
N SER A 223 46.83 -3.09 5.83
CA SER A 223 48.13 -2.42 5.64
C SER A 223 48.13 -0.94 6.01
N GLN A 224 46.97 -0.28 5.95
CA GLN A 224 46.90 1.17 6.11
C GLN A 224 46.65 1.62 7.57
N ASP A 225 46.38 0.71 8.51
CA ASP A 225 45.98 1.03 9.91
C ASP A 225 44.85 2.08 9.97
N VAL A 226 44.05 2.13 8.89
CA VAL A 226 43.00 3.11 8.66
C VAL A 226 41.78 2.62 9.44
N ARG A 227 41.20 3.54 10.24
CA ARG A 227 39.91 3.32 10.92
C ARG A 227 38.89 2.75 9.93
N MET A 228 37.88 2.02 10.41
CA MET A 228 36.84 1.28 9.64
C MET A 228 36.14 1.97 8.44
N ASN A 229 36.51 3.20 8.09
CA ASN A 229 36.10 3.93 6.90
C ASN A 229 37.30 4.03 5.91
N ASP A 230 37.30 3.62 4.63
CA ASP A 230 36.14 3.27 3.81
C ASP A 230 36.46 2.91 2.33
N VAL A 231 37.68 2.62 1.88
CA VAL A 231 37.90 2.48 0.41
C VAL A 231 37.80 1.04 -0.08
N PRO A 232 38.64 0.08 0.36
CA PRO A 232 38.79 -1.14 -0.43
C PRO A 232 37.61 -2.11 -0.31
N VAL A 233 37.15 -2.40 0.92
CA VAL A 233 35.99 -3.29 1.14
C VAL A 233 34.70 -2.66 0.63
N ARG A 234 34.58 -1.33 0.73
CA ARG A 234 33.44 -0.59 0.16
C ARG A 234 33.41 -0.70 -1.36
N THR A 235 34.54 -0.48 -2.04
CA THR A 235 34.65 -0.67 -3.49
C THR A 235 34.28 -2.09 -3.88
N TRP A 236 34.75 -3.08 -3.12
CA TRP A 236 34.34 -4.47 -3.32
C TRP A 236 32.83 -4.67 -3.19
N CYS A 237 32.21 -4.16 -2.11
CA CYS A 237 30.78 -4.24 -1.90
C CYS A 237 29.97 -3.53 -3.00
N GLN A 238 30.47 -2.40 -3.52
CA GLN A 238 29.87 -1.69 -4.66
C GLN A 238 29.95 -2.52 -5.94
N GLU A 239 31.09 -3.15 -6.21
CA GLU A 239 31.30 -4.02 -7.38
C GLU A 239 30.41 -5.25 -7.34
N GLN A 240 30.23 -5.87 -6.17
CA GLN A 240 29.38 -7.06 -6.03
C GLN A 240 27.89 -6.74 -6.01
N GLY A 241 27.49 -5.50 -5.72
CA GLY A 241 26.10 -5.05 -5.81
C GLY A 241 25.14 -5.85 -4.93
N THR A 242 24.21 -6.60 -5.52
CA THR A 242 23.24 -7.43 -4.78
C THR A 242 23.78 -8.81 -4.42
N ASP A 243 24.88 -9.23 -5.05
CA ASP A 243 25.35 -10.61 -5.01
C ASP A 243 26.39 -10.83 -3.91
N TRP A 244 26.80 -9.77 -3.20
CA TRP A 244 27.78 -9.84 -2.11
C TRP A 244 27.37 -10.86 -1.04
N GLN A 245 26.07 -11.02 -0.78
CA GLN A 245 25.58 -11.97 0.23
C GLN A 245 25.88 -13.42 -0.20
N SER A 246 25.53 -13.81 -1.43
CA SER A 246 25.85 -15.15 -1.92
C SER A 246 27.36 -15.36 -1.99
N ILE A 247 28.09 -14.37 -2.51
CA ILE A 247 29.54 -14.49 -2.67
C ILE A 247 30.25 -14.57 -1.31
N PHE A 248 29.97 -13.64 -0.39
CA PHE A 248 30.64 -13.60 0.90
C PHE A 248 30.13 -14.69 1.84
N CYS A 249 28.82 -14.76 2.07
CA CYS A 249 28.26 -15.62 3.11
C CYS A 249 28.16 -17.09 2.69
N GLU A 250 27.81 -17.38 1.43
CA GLU A 250 27.65 -18.77 0.98
C GLU A 250 28.95 -19.35 0.44
N ARG A 251 29.78 -18.56 -0.25
CA ARG A 251 31.01 -19.08 -0.87
C ARG A 251 32.24 -18.84 -0.02
N VAL A 252 32.60 -17.59 0.22
CA VAL A 252 33.85 -17.21 0.89
C VAL A 252 33.87 -17.73 2.32
N MET A 253 32.84 -17.40 3.10
CA MET A 253 32.73 -17.77 4.51
C MET A 253 32.74 -19.29 4.68
N HIS A 254 31.94 -20.00 3.89
CA HIS A 254 31.87 -21.44 3.95
C HIS A 254 33.21 -22.12 3.57
N CYS A 255 33.85 -21.65 2.50
CA CYS A 255 35.17 -22.12 2.08
C CYS A 255 36.22 -21.91 3.19
N VAL A 256 36.28 -20.69 3.76
CA VAL A 256 37.24 -20.35 4.82
C VAL A 256 37.01 -21.17 6.09
N LEU A 257 35.76 -21.35 6.51
CA LEU A 257 35.42 -22.15 7.68
C LEU A 257 35.79 -23.63 7.50
N ARG A 258 35.48 -24.21 6.33
CA ARG A 258 35.83 -25.59 6.00
C ARG A 258 37.33 -25.78 5.91
N ALA A 259 38.03 -24.83 5.28
CA ALA A 259 39.48 -24.80 5.21
C ALA A 259 40.12 -24.75 6.60
N ASP A 260 39.68 -23.84 7.47
CA ASP A 260 40.22 -23.72 8.82
C ASP A 260 39.97 -24.99 9.65
N GLN A 261 38.76 -25.57 9.56
CA GLN A 261 38.44 -26.84 10.21
C GLN A 261 39.36 -27.96 9.75
N ARG A 262 39.46 -28.17 8.43
CA ARG A 262 40.28 -29.24 7.85
C ARG A 262 41.77 -29.03 8.15
N CYS A 263 42.24 -27.79 8.16
CA CYS A 263 43.59 -27.46 8.56
C CYS A 263 43.85 -27.92 10.01
N ARG A 264 42.95 -27.62 10.94
CA ARG A 264 43.10 -28.01 12.34
C ARG A 264 43.15 -29.53 12.50
N GLU A 265 42.35 -30.24 11.72
CA GLU A 265 42.29 -31.71 11.70
C GLU A 265 43.56 -32.33 11.12
N GLU A 266 44.02 -31.88 9.94
CA GLU A 266 45.11 -32.54 9.21
C GLU A 266 46.50 -31.99 9.60
N VAL A 267 46.62 -30.69 9.89
CA VAL A 267 47.91 -30.01 10.12
C VAL A 267 48.20 -29.87 11.61
N CYS A 268 47.26 -29.33 12.41
CA CYS A 268 47.52 -29.08 13.82
C CYS A 268 47.55 -30.34 14.67
N PHE A 269 46.86 -31.40 14.27
CA PHE A 269 46.95 -32.68 14.96
C PHE A 269 48.36 -33.29 14.84
N GLY A 270 49.05 -33.05 13.73
CA GLY A 270 50.45 -33.46 13.53
C GLY A 270 51.48 -32.47 14.07
N ALA A 271 51.09 -31.30 14.58
CA ALA A 271 52.02 -30.27 15.06
C ALA A 271 52.72 -30.70 16.36
N PRO A 272 53.96 -30.23 16.63
CA PRO A 272 54.63 -30.48 17.91
C PRO A 272 53.78 -29.89 19.05
N VAL A 273 53.73 -30.56 20.20
CA VAL A 273 52.94 -30.13 21.37
C VAL A 273 53.21 -28.68 21.76
N ALA A 274 54.47 -28.21 21.63
CA ALA A 274 54.85 -26.84 21.92
C ALA A 274 54.19 -25.79 21.00
N ASP A 275 53.86 -26.15 19.78
CA ASP A 275 53.24 -25.27 18.78
C ASP A 275 51.74 -25.53 18.61
N GLN A 276 51.21 -26.60 19.22
CA GLN A 276 49.85 -27.08 18.98
C GLN A 276 48.80 -26.02 19.34
N THR A 277 48.99 -25.27 20.42
CA THR A 277 48.09 -24.18 20.80
C THR A 277 48.13 -23.03 19.80
N THR A 278 49.32 -22.67 19.32
CA THR A 278 49.50 -21.62 18.30
C THR A 278 48.89 -22.05 16.97
N CYS A 279 49.10 -23.30 16.56
CA CYS A 279 48.49 -23.90 15.37
C CYS A 279 46.96 -23.91 15.49
N GLN A 280 46.40 -24.41 16.59
CA GLN A 280 44.94 -24.46 16.79
C GLN A 280 44.29 -23.07 16.79
N THR A 281 45.04 -22.03 17.16
CA THR A 281 44.53 -20.65 17.15
C THR A 281 44.67 -19.99 15.76
N ARG A 282 45.66 -20.39 14.96
CA ARG A 282 45.97 -19.79 13.65
C ARG A 282 46.44 -20.85 12.65
N CYS A 283 45.57 -21.80 12.35
CA CYS A 283 46.01 -23.01 11.63
C CYS A 283 46.51 -22.68 10.22
N LEU A 284 45.75 -21.89 9.47
CA LEU A 284 46.09 -21.57 8.08
C LEU A 284 47.41 -20.78 7.99
N GLU A 285 47.66 -19.87 8.92
CA GLU A 285 48.94 -19.15 9.03
C GLU A 285 50.09 -20.11 9.39
N TYR A 286 49.86 -21.00 10.37
CA TYR A 286 50.83 -22.01 10.76
C TYR A 286 51.16 -22.95 9.61
N ALA A 287 50.15 -23.46 8.89
CA ALA A 287 50.31 -24.33 7.73
C ALA A 287 51.14 -23.63 6.65
N LYS A 288 50.82 -22.38 6.29
CA LYS A 288 51.56 -21.61 5.29
C LYS A 288 53.03 -21.37 5.66
N SER A 289 53.32 -21.16 6.95
CA SER A 289 54.69 -20.96 7.45
C SER A 289 55.47 -22.28 7.65
N SER A 290 54.78 -23.42 7.68
CA SER A 290 55.37 -24.73 7.94
C SER A 290 55.94 -25.34 6.67
N THR A 291 57.22 -25.72 6.66
CA THR A 291 57.86 -26.39 5.53
C THR A 291 57.49 -27.88 5.40
N ARG A 292 56.49 -28.35 6.16
CA ARG A 292 56.06 -29.75 6.13
C ARG A 292 55.29 -30.04 4.84
N ALA A 293 55.60 -31.16 4.19
CA ALA A 293 54.94 -31.58 2.96
C ALA A 293 53.40 -31.63 3.09
N VAL A 294 52.89 -32.03 4.27
CA VAL A 294 51.44 -32.08 4.58
C VAL A 294 50.79 -30.70 4.51
N ALA A 295 51.47 -29.65 4.98
CA ALA A 295 50.94 -28.29 4.91
C ALA A 295 50.90 -27.74 3.47
N VAL A 296 51.89 -28.11 2.64
CA VAL A 296 51.94 -27.73 1.22
C VAL A 296 50.88 -28.46 0.41
N SER A 297 50.68 -29.76 0.63
CA SER A 297 49.61 -30.53 -0.03
C SER A 297 48.22 -30.09 0.41
N PHE A 298 48.06 -29.72 1.69
CA PHE A 298 46.82 -29.18 2.23
C PHE A 298 46.40 -27.89 1.50
N THR A 299 47.33 -26.93 1.33
CA THR A 299 47.03 -25.68 0.63
C THR A 299 46.60 -25.89 -0.83
N GLN A 300 47.18 -26.87 -1.54
CA GLN A 300 46.79 -27.20 -2.92
C GLN A 300 45.43 -27.92 -2.98
N SER A 301 45.13 -28.82 -2.04
CA SER A 301 43.86 -29.55 -2.00
C SER A 301 42.67 -28.66 -1.64
N MET A 302 42.89 -27.66 -0.79
CA MET A 302 41.88 -26.72 -0.34
C MET A 302 41.34 -25.86 -1.49
N GLU A 303 42.20 -25.45 -2.42
CA GLU A 303 41.82 -24.64 -3.58
C GLU A 303 40.86 -25.40 -4.51
N THR A 304 41.16 -26.66 -4.83
CA THR A 304 40.27 -27.52 -5.63
C THR A 304 38.94 -27.80 -4.93
N GLU A 305 38.93 -27.96 -3.60
CA GLU A 305 37.71 -28.30 -2.86
C GLU A 305 36.74 -27.11 -2.77
N CYS A 306 37.26 -25.88 -2.65
CA CYS A 306 36.40 -24.69 -2.70
C CYS A 306 35.83 -24.42 -4.10
N GLU A 307 36.49 -24.87 -5.18
CA GLU A 307 35.93 -24.87 -6.54
C GLU A 307 34.85 -25.95 -6.71
N GLU A 308 35.09 -27.19 -6.27
CA GLU A 308 34.14 -28.31 -6.40
C GLU A 308 32.88 -28.14 -5.53
N PHE A 309 32.99 -27.44 -4.40
CA PHE A 309 31.83 -27.17 -3.54
C PHE A 309 30.81 -26.24 -4.21
N GLN A 310 31.22 -25.43 -5.20
CA GLN A 310 30.32 -24.57 -5.96
C GLN A 310 29.26 -25.37 -6.75
N ASP A 311 29.58 -26.59 -7.16
CA ASP A 311 28.70 -27.45 -7.95
C ASP A 311 27.92 -28.48 -7.11
N SER A 312 28.25 -28.65 -5.82
CA SER A 312 27.79 -29.78 -4.99
C SER A 312 27.12 -29.36 -3.68
N GLN A 313 26.24 -28.36 -3.71
CA GLN A 313 25.50 -27.80 -2.57
C GLN A 313 24.60 -28.79 -1.77
N GLN A 314 24.71 -30.10 -1.95
CA GLN A 314 23.71 -31.08 -1.54
C GLN A 314 24.15 -32.20 -0.57
N SER A 315 25.37 -32.19 -0.02
CA SER A 315 25.73 -33.21 0.99
C SER A 315 26.82 -32.74 1.96
N ALA A 316 26.42 -32.29 3.15
CA ALA A 316 27.33 -31.88 4.21
C ALA A 316 26.93 -32.46 5.58
N SER A 317 26.50 -33.72 5.66
CA SER A 317 26.10 -34.35 6.93
C SER A 317 26.99 -35.48 7.45
N ASP A 318 27.97 -35.97 6.68
CA ASP A 318 28.61 -37.25 7.02
C ASP A 318 30.09 -37.10 7.36
N PHE A 319 30.42 -36.43 8.47
CA PHE A 319 31.75 -36.50 9.08
C PHE A 319 31.74 -37.46 10.27
N ASN A 320 32.55 -38.51 10.20
CA ASN A 320 32.67 -39.52 11.26
C ASN A 320 34.07 -39.48 11.88
N ALA A 321 34.21 -38.77 13.01
CA ALA A 321 35.46 -38.57 13.73
C ALA A 321 36.16 -39.88 14.18
N THR A 322 35.46 -41.02 14.14
CA THR A 322 36.04 -42.33 14.51
C THR A 322 37.05 -42.85 13.50
N SER A 323 36.98 -42.48 12.21
CA SER A 323 37.91 -42.99 11.19
C SER A 323 39.34 -42.42 11.30
N LEU A 324 39.48 -41.23 11.88
CA LEU A 324 40.78 -40.55 12.05
C LEU A 324 41.58 -41.13 13.22
N LEU A 325 40.90 -41.54 14.30
CA LEU A 325 41.51 -42.18 15.47
C LEU A 325 42.11 -43.56 15.15
N ASP A 326 41.55 -44.28 14.18
CA ASP A 326 42.10 -45.56 13.71
C ASP A 326 43.44 -45.41 12.96
N SER A 327 43.76 -44.20 12.49
CA SER A 327 45.01 -43.92 11.75
C SER A 327 46.19 -43.51 12.63
N VAL A 328 45.93 -43.07 13.88
CA VAL A 328 46.97 -42.60 14.81
C VAL A 328 47.42 -43.78 15.65
N GLY A 329 48.47 -44.45 15.15
CA GLY A 329 48.96 -45.74 15.63
C GLY A 329 49.29 -45.86 17.13
N SER A 330 49.33 -47.13 17.55
CA SER A 330 49.41 -47.72 18.90
C SER A 330 50.64 -47.39 19.78
N GLY A 331 51.13 -46.14 19.79
CA GLY A 331 52.39 -45.76 20.45
C GLY A 331 52.28 -44.71 21.57
N ILE A 332 51.11 -44.14 21.83
CA ILE A 332 50.93 -43.03 22.79
C ILE A 332 50.37 -43.58 24.12
N PRO A 333 50.95 -43.24 25.29
CA PRO A 333 50.42 -43.65 26.59
C PRO A 333 48.97 -43.20 26.77
N SER A 334 48.10 -44.10 27.24
CA SER A 334 46.64 -43.88 27.33
C SER A 334 46.23 -42.62 28.10
N GLU A 335 47.02 -42.21 29.09
CA GLU A 335 46.77 -41.00 29.89
C GLU A 335 47.05 -39.68 29.12
N CYS A 336 47.95 -39.69 28.13
CA CYS A 336 48.21 -38.53 27.28
C CYS A 336 47.17 -38.41 26.14
N THR A 337 46.63 -39.55 25.68
CA THR A 337 45.55 -39.56 24.69
C THR A 337 44.26 -38.98 25.25
N ASP A 338 43.90 -39.25 26.51
CA ASP A 338 42.66 -38.74 27.10
C ASP A 338 42.67 -37.20 27.26
N LEU A 339 43.80 -36.63 27.69
CA LEU A 339 43.95 -35.17 27.83
C LEU A 339 43.99 -34.47 26.45
N ALA A 340 44.67 -35.04 25.47
CA ALA A 340 44.70 -34.53 24.11
C ALA A 340 43.31 -34.63 23.44
N LEU A 341 42.58 -35.72 23.68
CA LEU A 341 41.22 -35.92 23.19
C LEU A 341 40.25 -34.90 23.83
N GLN A 342 40.38 -34.65 25.13
CA GLN A 342 39.54 -33.67 25.83
C GLN A 342 39.83 -32.24 25.35
N GLN A 343 41.11 -31.89 25.13
CA GLN A 343 41.46 -30.60 24.55
C GLN A 343 40.93 -30.48 23.12
N LEU A 344 41.08 -31.51 22.29
CA LEU A 344 40.57 -31.54 20.93
C LEU A 344 39.04 -31.38 20.89
N GLN A 345 38.31 -32.05 21.77
CA GLN A 345 36.85 -31.90 21.88
C GLN A 345 36.47 -30.47 22.24
N ILE A 346 37.12 -29.85 23.22
CA ILE A 346 36.86 -28.45 23.62
C ILE A 346 37.15 -27.50 22.45
N PHE A 347 38.25 -27.71 21.72
CA PHE A 347 38.58 -26.90 20.54
C PHE A 347 37.61 -27.09 19.38
N ASN A 348 37.22 -28.33 19.07
CA ASN A 348 36.22 -28.62 18.03
C ASN A 348 34.87 -27.98 18.39
N THR A 349 34.44 -28.05 19.65
CA THR A 349 33.23 -27.37 20.10
C THR A 349 33.34 -25.84 19.97
N MET A 350 34.52 -25.26 20.26
CA MET A 350 34.74 -23.81 20.05
C MET A 350 34.75 -23.43 18.57
N ALA A 351 35.36 -24.24 17.71
CA ALA A 351 35.40 -24.02 16.25
C ALA A 351 34.00 -24.16 15.62
N GLU A 352 33.23 -25.18 16.02
CA GLU A 352 31.82 -25.34 15.62
C GLU A 352 30.97 -24.16 16.08
N GLN A 353 31.13 -23.70 17.33
CA GLN A 353 30.43 -22.52 17.82
C GLN A 353 30.80 -21.24 17.06
N GLN A 354 32.07 -21.08 16.66
CA GLN A 354 32.51 -19.93 15.87
C GLN A 354 31.99 -19.98 14.43
N SER A 355 32.02 -21.16 13.81
CA SER A 355 31.44 -21.42 12.48
C SER A 355 29.94 -21.12 12.47
N SER A 356 29.20 -21.67 13.45
CA SER A 356 27.77 -21.39 13.65
C SER A 356 27.51 -19.90 13.83
N ARG A 357 28.28 -19.20 14.69
CA ARG A 357 28.11 -17.75 14.90
C ARG A 357 28.35 -16.94 13.63
N SER A 358 29.32 -17.34 12.80
CA SER A 358 29.64 -16.62 11.56
C SER A 358 28.55 -16.84 10.51
N GLN A 359 28.01 -18.06 10.41
CA GLN A 359 26.84 -18.36 9.59
C GLN A 359 25.59 -17.64 10.10
N ASP A 360 25.37 -17.60 11.42
CA ASP A 360 24.28 -16.87 12.05
C ASP A 360 24.39 -15.36 11.80
N GLN A 361 25.59 -14.78 11.82
CA GLN A 361 25.80 -13.38 11.47
C GLN A 361 25.43 -13.10 10.01
N CYS A 362 25.80 -13.98 9.10
CA CYS A 362 25.46 -13.88 7.69
C CYS A 362 23.94 -14.04 7.43
N SER A 363 23.30 -15.02 8.07
CA SER A 363 21.85 -15.21 7.98
C SER A 363 21.10 -14.03 8.59
N PHE A 364 21.57 -13.53 9.74
CA PHE A 364 21.02 -12.36 10.42
C PHE A 364 21.18 -11.09 9.58
N ALA A 365 22.31 -10.90 8.90
CA ALA A 365 22.54 -9.78 8.01
C ALA A 365 21.58 -9.79 6.81
N THR A 366 21.43 -10.93 6.15
CA THR A 366 20.47 -11.09 5.04
C THR A 366 19.05 -10.86 5.51
N LEU A 367 18.68 -11.43 6.66
CA LEU A 367 17.40 -11.20 7.30
C LEU A 367 17.20 -9.73 7.65
N ALA A 368 18.22 -9.05 8.15
CA ALA A 368 18.17 -7.63 8.49
C ALA A 368 17.96 -6.75 7.25
N VAL A 369 18.65 -6.97 6.12
CA VAL A 369 18.38 -6.22 4.86
C VAL A 369 16.93 -6.38 4.44
N ASN A 370 16.47 -7.63 4.35
CA ASN A 370 15.13 -7.95 3.89
C ASN A 370 14.08 -7.37 4.84
N ASN A 371 14.35 -7.43 6.15
CA ASN A 371 13.50 -6.83 7.16
C ASN A 371 13.50 -5.30 7.10
N VAL A 372 14.62 -4.64 6.80
CA VAL A 372 14.64 -3.17 6.69
C VAL A 372 13.86 -2.69 5.45
N ASP A 373 14.02 -3.35 4.30
CA ASP A 373 13.20 -3.05 3.09
C ASP A 373 11.72 -3.30 3.37
N PHE A 374 11.40 -4.42 4.02
CA PHE A 374 10.04 -4.76 4.43
C PHE A 374 9.45 -3.76 5.44
N ILE A 375 10.19 -3.39 6.49
CA ILE A 375 9.76 -2.44 7.52
C ILE A 375 9.58 -1.04 6.93
N ALA A 376 10.50 -0.58 6.07
CA ALA A 376 10.35 0.69 5.38
C ALA A 376 9.12 0.69 4.47
N GLY A 377 8.90 -0.41 3.72
CA GLY A 377 7.70 -0.61 2.92
C GLY A 377 6.41 -0.59 3.74
N ILE A 378 6.39 -1.28 4.89
CA ILE A 378 5.26 -1.26 5.83
C ILE A 378 5.04 0.14 6.38
N PHE A 379 6.09 0.83 6.82
CA PHE A 379 5.98 2.17 7.38
C PHE A 379 5.36 3.13 6.37
N VAL A 380 5.88 3.14 5.14
CA VAL A 380 5.33 3.89 4.02
C VAL A 380 3.88 3.50 3.74
N GLY A 381 3.59 2.19 3.71
CA GLY A 381 2.25 1.66 3.47
C GLY A 381 1.25 2.04 4.56
N VAL A 382 1.66 2.05 5.82
CA VAL A 382 0.85 2.46 6.98
C VAL A 382 0.56 3.97 6.92
N GLU A 383 1.57 4.78 6.62
CA GLU A 383 1.40 6.23 6.49
C GLU A 383 0.49 6.60 5.29
N ALA A 384 0.70 5.98 4.13
CA ALA A 384 -0.20 6.11 2.98
C ALA A 384 -1.61 5.60 3.31
N GLY A 385 -1.72 4.45 3.97
CA GLY A 385 -2.97 3.82 4.38
C GLY A 385 -3.78 4.69 5.34
N ALA A 386 -3.13 5.31 6.33
CA ALA A 386 -3.78 6.22 7.29
C ALA A 386 -4.46 7.42 6.61
N LEU A 387 -4.00 7.81 5.41
CA LEU A 387 -4.57 8.91 4.62
C LEU A 387 -5.59 8.42 3.59
N LEU A 388 -5.24 7.36 2.85
CA LEU A 388 -6.03 6.86 1.72
C LEU A 388 -7.23 6.04 2.18
N ILE A 389 -7.12 5.25 3.25
CA ILE A 389 -8.21 4.38 3.72
C ILE A 389 -9.41 5.22 4.18
N PRO A 390 -9.29 6.21 5.11
CA PRO A 390 -10.43 7.03 5.50
C PRO A 390 -11.08 7.73 4.30
N SER A 391 -10.27 8.11 3.31
CA SER A 391 -10.73 8.72 2.07
C SER A 391 -11.54 7.74 1.22
N ALA A 392 -11.02 6.56 0.90
CA ALA A 392 -11.74 5.54 0.15
C ALA A 392 -13.06 5.15 0.83
N LEU A 393 -13.02 4.93 2.15
CA LEU A 393 -14.22 4.61 2.93
C LEU A 393 -15.24 5.74 2.92
N SER A 394 -14.78 6.99 2.97
CA SER A 394 -15.67 8.14 2.91
C SER A 394 -16.30 8.35 1.52
N VAL A 395 -15.64 7.90 0.45
CA VAL A 395 -16.24 7.87 -0.90
C VAL A 395 -17.36 6.83 -0.93
N LEU A 396 -17.11 5.60 -0.50
CA LEU A 396 -18.13 4.54 -0.44
C LEU A 396 -19.30 4.93 0.47
N GLY A 397 -18.98 5.37 1.69
CA GLY A 397 -19.96 5.76 2.69
C GLY A 397 -20.74 7.01 2.29
N GLY A 398 -20.08 8.00 1.68
CA GLY A 398 -20.70 9.22 1.21
C GLY A 398 -21.53 9.03 -0.07
N LEU A 399 -21.14 8.12 -0.96
CA LEU A 399 -21.95 7.77 -2.13
C LEU A 399 -23.23 7.04 -1.71
N ALA A 400 -23.13 6.07 -0.79
CA ALA A 400 -24.31 5.43 -0.21
C ALA A 400 -25.24 6.46 0.44
N GLU A 401 -24.67 7.39 1.22
CA GLU A 401 -25.40 8.52 1.80
C GLU A 401 -26.10 9.36 0.73
N SER A 402 -25.41 9.67 -0.37
CA SER A 402 -26.00 10.49 -1.42
C SER A 402 -27.22 9.84 -2.07
N LEU A 403 -27.21 8.51 -2.20
CA LEU A 403 -28.32 7.72 -2.71
C LEU A 403 -29.44 7.57 -1.68
N TYR A 404 -29.13 7.47 -0.39
CA TYR A 404 -30.15 7.53 0.66
C TYR A 404 -30.90 8.86 0.63
N ASN A 405 -30.17 9.96 0.52
CA ASN A 405 -30.76 11.30 0.43
C ASN A 405 -31.61 11.45 -0.83
N LEU A 406 -31.17 10.91 -1.97
CA LEU A 406 -31.98 10.91 -3.19
C LEU A 406 -33.26 10.05 -3.02
N LYS A 407 -33.16 8.88 -2.38
CA LYS A 407 -34.31 8.02 -2.10
C LYS A 407 -35.28 8.67 -1.11
N ALA A 408 -34.78 9.42 -0.14
CA ALA A 408 -35.60 10.19 0.80
C ALA A 408 -36.37 11.32 0.11
N LEU A 409 -35.71 12.06 -0.80
CA LEU A 409 -36.37 13.06 -1.64
C LEU A 409 -37.42 12.42 -2.57
N PHE A 410 -37.12 11.25 -3.14
CA PHE A 410 -37.96 10.57 -4.12
C PHE A 410 -38.35 9.14 -3.68
N PRO A 411 -39.20 8.96 -2.64
CA PRO A 411 -39.46 7.64 -2.03
C PRO A 411 -40.12 6.63 -2.98
N GLY A 412 -40.84 7.09 -4.00
CA GLY A 412 -41.47 6.23 -5.01
C GLY A 412 -40.52 5.66 -6.06
N HIS A 413 -39.28 6.17 -6.17
CA HIS A 413 -38.38 5.77 -7.25
C HIS A 413 -37.59 4.50 -6.93
N GLN A 414 -37.67 3.52 -7.84
CA GLN A 414 -36.94 2.26 -7.73
C GLN A 414 -35.52 2.31 -8.34
N GLU A 415 -35.25 3.29 -9.21
CA GLU A 415 -33.92 3.48 -9.81
C GLU A 415 -32.83 3.68 -8.74
N VAL A 416 -33.12 4.46 -7.69
CA VAL A 416 -32.13 4.81 -6.65
C VAL A 416 -31.67 3.59 -5.82
N PRO A 417 -32.57 2.75 -5.27
CA PRO A 417 -32.15 1.53 -4.59
C PRO A 417 -31.38 0.55 -5.49
N TRP A 418 -31.69 0.47 -6.79
CA TRP A 418 -30.94 -0.37 -7.73
C TRP A 418 -29.51 0.12 -7.92
N VAL A 419 -29.31 1.44 -8.09
CA VAL A 419 -27.96 2.04 -8.15
C VAL A 419 -27.19 1.77 -6.86
N LEU A 420 -27.85 1.84 -5.70
CA LEU A 420 -27.22 1.52 -4.43
C LEU A 420 -26.79 0.05 -4.33
N ILE A 421 -27.65 -0.88 -4.76
CA ILE A 421 -27.32 -2.31 -4.82
C ILE A 421 -26.13 -2.54 -5.75
N LEU A 422 -26.16 -1.96 -6.95
CA LEU A 422 -25.12 -2.14 -7.96
C LEU A 422 -23.77 -1.57 -7.50
N THR A 423 -23.75 -0.34 -6.99
CA THR A 423 -22.52 0.29 -6.49
C THR A 423 -21.90 -0.49 -5.32
N ALA A 424 -22.72 -1.03 -4.42
CA ALA A 424 -22.25 -1.90 -3.35
C ALA A 424 -21.65 -3.20 -3.91
N PHE A 425 -22.38 -3.92 -4.78
CA PHE A 425 -21.90 -5.17 -5.35
C PHE A 425 -20.70 -5.02 -6.30
N GLU A 426 -20.54 -3.89 -6.99
CA GLU A 426 -19.37 -3.61 -7.81
C GLU A 426 -18.11 -3.44 -6.95
N SER A 427 -18.26 -2.76 -5.80
CA SER A 427 -17.13 -2.52 -4.89
C SER A 427 -16.66 -3.79 -4.18
N VAL A 428 -17.58 -4.71 -3.82
CA VAL A 428 -17.27 -5.87 -2.99
C VAL A 428 -16.17 -6.78 -3.57
N PRO A 429 -16.23 -7.23 -4.84
CA PRO A 429 -15.16 -8.06 -5.43
C PRO A 429 -13.81 -7.37 -5.46
N ILE A 430 -13.77 -6.06 -5.73
CA ILE A 430 -12.53 -5.27 -5.78
C ILE A 430 -11.86 -5.26 -4.41
N TYR A 431 -12.62 -4.90 -3.36
CA TYR A 431 -12.08 -4.87 -2.00
C TYR A 431 -11.80 -6.27 -1.46
N THR A 432 -12.64 -7.26 -1.77
CA THR A 432 -12.44 -8.64 -1.31
C THR A 432 -11.19 -9.24 -1.92
N ALA A 433 -10.91 -8.98 -3.21
CA ALA A 433 -9.68 -9.41 -3.85
C ALA A 433 -8.45 -8.79 -3.18
N PHE A 434 -8.46 -7.48 -2.92
CA PHE A 434 -7.35 -6.80 -2.24
C PHE A 434 -7.13 -7.32 -0.81
N LEU A 435 -8.22 -7.46 -0.03
CA LEU A 435 -8.15 -7.99 1.33
C LEU A 435 -7.74 -9.46 1.37
N ALA A 436 -8.14 -10.26 0.38
CA ALA A 436 -7.70 -11.65 0.25
C ALA A 436 -6.19 -11.72 0.00
N VAL A 437 -5.64 -10.86 -0.87
CA VAL A 437 -4.19 -10.78 -1.09
C VAL A 437 -3.46 -10.41 0.20
N ILE A 438 -3.90 -9.37 0.92
CA ILE A 438 -3.28 -8.99 2.20
C ILE A 438 -3.39 -10.13 3.22
N GLN A 439 -4.55 -10.78 3.30
CA GLN A 439 -4.77 -11.90 4.22
C GLN A 439 -3.87 -13.09 3.90
N GLN A 440 -3.67 -13.42 2.62
CA GLN A 440 -2.76 -14.51 2.21
C GLN A 440 -1.29 -14.16 2.45
N LEU A 441 -0.92 -12.89 2.31
CA LEU A 441 0.45 -12.42 2.60
C LEU A 441 0.75 -12.45 4.10
N MET A 442 -0.21 -12.10 4.96
CA MET A 442 0.01 -11.97 6.40
C MET A 442 -0.37 -13.22 7.22
N GLY A 443 -1.31 -14.03 6.75
CA GLY A 443 -1.69 -15.30 7.38
C GLY A 443 -2.30 -15.21 8.80
N ASN A 444 -2.88 -14.06 9.19
CA ASN A 444 -3.32 -13.83 10.59
C ASN A 444 -4.85 -13.94 10.77
N VAL A 445 -5.30 -14.62 11.84
CA VAL A 445 -6.74 -14.83 12.12
C VAL A 445 -7.46 -13.54 12.52
N LEU A 446 -6.81 -12.65 13.27
CA LEU A 446 -7.40 -11.36 13.67
C LEU A 446 -7.63 -10.46 12.45
N LEU A 447 -6.69 -10.48 11.49
CA LEU A 447 -6.86 -9.80 10.22
C LEU A 447 -8.03 -10.40 9.41
N ALA A 448 -8.21 -11.72 9.41
CA ALA A 448 -9.35 -12.35 8.74
C ALA A 448 -10.69 -11.87 9.32
N VAL A 449 -10.79 -11.75 10.65
CA VAL A 449 -11.98 -11.20 11.33
C VAL A 449 -12.22 -9.74 10.93
N ALA A 450 -11.16 -8.93 10.85
CA ALA A 450 -11.23 -7.55 10.38
C ALA A 450 -11.76 -7.48 8.93
N CYS A 451 -11.20 -8.28 8.03
CA CYS A 451 -11.58 -8.36 6.63
C CYS A 451 -13.04 -8.81 6.45
N CYS A 452 -13.48 -9.85 7.14
CA CYS A 452 -14.87 -10.32 7.10
C CYS A 452 -15.85 -9.26 7.62
N SER A 453 -15.51 -8.60 8.73
CA SER A 453 -16.32 -7.52 9.30
C SER A 453 -16.41 -6.33 8.34
N PHE A 454 -15.30 -6.02 7.65
CA PHE A 454 -15.22 -4.97 6.65
C PHE A 454 -16.05 -5.28 5.39
N ILE A 455 -16.02 -6.52 4.88
CA ILE A 455 -16.88 -6.95 3.78
C ILE A 455 -18.36 -6.83 4.18
N GLY A 456 -18.70 -7.25 5.40
CA GLY A 456 -20.04 -7.05 5.97
C GLY A 456 -20.44 -5.58 5.99
N TRP A 457 -19.52 -4.68 6.36
CA TRP A 457 -19.75 -3.24 6.38
C TRP A 457 -20.01 -2.67 4.98
N ILE A 458 -19.29 -3.12 3.95
CA ILE A 458 -19.52 -2.72 2.54
C ILE A 458 -20.85 -3.25 2.00
N LEU A 459 -21.30 -4.43 2.44
CA LEU A 459 -22.55 -5.05 1.98
C LEU A 459 -23.83 -4.44 2.57
N LEU A 460 -23.73 -3.69 3.68
CA LEU A 460 -24.89 -3.06 4.33
C LEU A 460 -25.71 -2.15 3.39
N PRO A 461 -25.09 -1.27 2.57
CA PRO A 461 -25.80 -0.53 1.53
C PRO A 461 -26.64 -1.38 0.57
N ALA A 462 -26.13 -2.54 0.13
CA ALA A 462 -26.88 -3.45 -0.75
C ALA A 462 -28.14 -3.98 -0.05
N LEU A 463 -28.01 -4.36 1.23
CA LEU A 463 -29.14 -4.81 2.04
C LEU A 463 -30.21 -3.71 2.18
N THR A 464 -29.79 -2.48 2.51
CA THR A 464 -30.71 -1.35 2.63
C THR A 464 -31.36 -1.01 1.30
N GLY A 465 -30.62 -1.06 0.19
CA GLY A 465 -31.16 -0.93 -1.16
C GLY A 465 -32.23 -1.97 -1.45
N ALA A 466 -31.93 -3.25 -1.22
CA ALA A 466 -32.85 -4.36 -1.47
C ALA A 466 -34.14 -4.23 -0.65
N LEU A 467 -34.03 -3.86 0.63
CA LEU A 467 -35.20 -3.60 1.47
C LEU A 467 -36.01 -2.42 0.90
N SER A 468 -35.33 -1.36 0.46
CA SER A 468 -35.94 -0.11 -0.01
C SER A 468 -36.72 -0.22 -1.33
N LEU A 469 -36.56 -1.31 -2.08
CA LEU A 469 -37.34 -1.58 -3.30
C LEU A 469 -38.84 -1.70 -3.03
N LYS A 470 -39.24 -2.19 -1.84
CA LYS A 470 -40.65 -2.43 -1.47
C LYS A 470 -41.35 -1.19 -0.89
N ILE A 471 -40.67 -0.04 -0.85
CA ILE A 471 -41.20 1.16 -0.21
C ILE A 471 -42.12 1.91 -1.17
N LYS A 472 -43.36 2.15 -0.74
CA LYS A 472 -44.36 2.90 -1.49
C LYS A 472 -44.04 4.41 -1.47
N PRO A 473 -44.49 5.19 -2.47
CA PRO A 473 -44.39 6.64 -2.43
C PRO A 473 -45.18 7.23 -1.24
N GLY A 474 -44.81 8.45 -0.83
CA GLY A 474 -45.49 9.21 0.23
C GLY A 474 -44.69 9.31 1.54
N THR A 475 -45.25 10.05 2.50
CA THR A 475 -44.63 10.33 3.80
C THR A 475 -44.43 9.07 4.64
N GLU A 476 -45.42 8.17 4.66
CA GLU A 476 -45.32 6.90 5.38
C GLU A 476 -44.19 6.01 4.82
N GLY A 477 -44.05 5.96 3.49
CA GLY A 477 -42.96 5.25 2.83
C GLY A 477 -41.59 5.82 3.21
N ARG A 478 -41.48 7.15 3.24
CA ARG A 478 -40.26 7.85 3.67
C ARG A 478 -39.88 7.51 5.12
N TRP A 479 -40.83 7.49 6.05
CA TRP A 479 -40.57 7.08 7.44
C TRP A 479 -40.14 5.62 7.58
N LYS A 480 -40.76 4.72 6.81
CA LYS A 480 -40.33 3.31 6.73
C LYS A 480 -38.92 3.16 6.18
N PHE A 481 -38.53 4.02 5.23
CA PHE A 481 -37.17 4.08 4.70
C PHE A 481 -36.18 4.48 5.79
N TYR A 482 -36.41 5.58 6.49
CA TYR A 482 -35.49 6.03 7.54
C TYR A 482 -35.32 5.04 8.66
N ARG A 483 -36.41 4.38 9.10
CA ARG A 483 -36.30 3.35 10.13
C ARG A 483 -35.30 2.25 9.72
N ARG A 484 -35.21 1.93 8.42
CA ARG A 484 -34.26 0.94 7.89
C ARG A 484 -32.84 1.50 7.82
N VAL A 485 -32.68 2.75 7.39
CA VAL A 485 -31.38 3.45 7.41
C VAL A 485 -30.82 3.52 8.84
N TRP A 486 -31.67 3.83 9.83
CA TRP A 486 -31.27 3.82 11.25
C TRP A 486 -30.86 2.45 11.76
N ILE A 487 -31.58 1.39 11.37
CA ILE A 487 -31.18 0.01 11.69
C ILE A 487 -29.81 -0.31 11.07
N GLU A 488 -29.59 0.09 9.81
CA GLU A 488 -28.31 -0.08 9.15
C GLU A 488 -27.18 0.66 9.86
N TYR A 489 -27.38 1.92 10.28
CA TYR A 489 -26.39 2.63 11.09
C TYR A 489 -26.12 1.95 12.43
N GLY A 490 -27.18 1.44 13.05
CA GLY A 490 -27.06 0.58 14.23
C GLY A 490 -26.21 -0.66 13.99
N MET A 491 -26.24 -1.23 12.77
CA MET A 491 -25.39 -2.35 12.37
C MET A 491 -23.95 -1.93 12.00
N ARG A 492 -23.76 -0.74 11.41
CA ARG A 492 -22.43 -0.21 11.07
C ARG A 492 -21.56 0.00 12.31
N GLY A 493 -22.15 0.46 13.42
CA GLY A 493 -21.43 0.71 14.67
C GLY A 493 -20.65 -0.52 15.19
N PRO A 494 -21.33 -1.64 15.49
CA PRO A 494 -20.69 -2.88 15.91
C PRO A 494 -19.65 -3.41 14.91
N LEU A 495 -19.91 -3.32 13.60
CA LEU A 495 -18.94 -3.72 12.59
C LEU A 495 -17.68 -2.85 12.62
N LEU A 496 -17.81 -1.53 12.74
CA LEU A 496 -16.67 -0.62 12.88
C LEU A 496 -15.88 -0.88 14.16
N ILE A 497 -16.56 -1.18 15.27
CA ILE A 497 -15.91 -1.58 16.53
C ILE A 497 -15.15 -2.89 16.33
N ALA A 498 -15.78 -3.89 15.69
CA ALA A 498 -15.13 -5.18 15.40
C ALA A 498 -13.89 -4.99 14.52
N ILE A 499 -13.97 -4.19 13.45
CA ILE A 499 -12.83 -3.84 12.58
C ILE A 499 -11.74 -3.13 13.39
N GLY A 500 -12.09 -2.11 14.18
CA GLY A 500 -11.13 -1.33 14.97
C GLY A 500 -10.41 -2.17 16.02
N VAL A 501 -11.14 -3.00 16.76
CA VAL A 501 -10.58 -3.88 17.80
C VAL A 501 -9.70 -4.97 17.18
N SER A 502 -10.16 -5.64 16.13
CA SER A 502 -9.39 -6.69 15.46
C SER A 502 -8.14 -6.16 14.77
N MET A 503 -8.22 -5.01 14.09
CA MET A 503 -7.04 -4.35 13.52
C MET A 503 -6.06 -3.86 14.59
N SER A 504 -6.55 -3.29 15.69
CA SER A 504 -5.66 -2.86 16.79
C SER A 504 -4.97 -4.05 17.44
N ALA A 505 -5.68 -5.16 17.64
CA ALA A 505 -5.12 -6.40 18.16
C ALA A 505 -4.09 -7.00 17.19
N PHE A 506 -4.41 -7.05 15.88
CA PHE A 506 -3.50 -7.48 14.83
C PHE A 506 -2.22 -6.64 14.79
N MET A 507 -2.33 -5.32 14.84
CA MET A 507 -1.18 -4.40 14.82
C MET A 507 -0.32 -4.60 16.06
N ARG A 508 -0.93 -4.83 17.23
CA ARG A 508 -0.21 -5.12 18.47
C ARG A 508 0.52 -6.46 18.43
N ASP A 509 -0.13 -7.48 17.87
CA ASP A 509 0.44 -8.83 17.70
C ASP A 509 1.60 -8.83 16.70
N THR A 510 1.46 -8.09 15.60
CA THR A 510 2.43 -8.09 14.48
C THR A 510 3.62 -7.15 14.71
N LEU A 511 3.38 -5.93 15.20
CA LEU A 511 4.42 -4.91 15.34
C LEU A 511 5.03 -4.85 16.75
N GLY A 512 4.49 -5.62 17.69
CA GLY A 512 4.91 -5.62 19.08
C GLY A 512 4.49 -4.37 19.87
N ASN A 513 4.71 -4.42 21.18
CA ASN A 513 4.35 -3.30 22.07
C ASN A 513 5.26 -2.06 21.87
N GLU A 514 6.50 -2.23 21.42
CA GLU A 514 7.47 -1.14 21.30
C GLU A 514 7.06 -0.11 20.25
N PHE A 515 6.56 -0.56 19.09
CA PHE A 515 6.06 0.34 18.04
C PHE A 515 4.83 1.15 18.50
N LEU A 516 4.04 0.59 19.42
CA LEU A 516 2.83 1.23 19.97
C LEU A 516 3.10 2.11 21.20
N GLN A 517 4.26 1.99 21.86
CA GLN A 517 4.56 2.77 23.07
C GLN A 517 4.58 4.29 22.83
N GLY A 518 4.87 4.73 21.60
CA GLY A 518 4.87 6.15 21.23
C GLY A 518 3.53 6.70 20.70
N ARG A 519 2.54 5.85 20.40
CA ARG A 519 1.29 6.30 19.75
C ARG A 519 0.07 5.63 20.37
N ASN A 520 -0.83 6.43 20.95
CA ASN A 520 -2.10 5.92 21.45
C ASN A 520 -3.02 5.54 20.26
N PRO A 521 -3.35 4.25 20.06
CA PRO A 521 -4.14 3.79 18.91
C PRO A 521 -5.56 4.40 18.89
N PHE A 522 -6.13 4.71 20.06
CA PHE A 522 -7.43 5.37 20.14
C PHE A 522 -7.43 6.76 19.51
N ASN A 523 -6.33 7.48 19.65
CA ASN A 523 -6.23 8.80 19.08
C ASN A 523 -6.09 8.70 17.55
N MET A 524 -5.25 7.80 17.02
CA MET A 524 -5.21 7.51 15.58
C MET A 524 -6.59 7.15 15.00
N LEU A 525 -7.35 6.30 15.71
CA LEU A 525 -8.72 5.96 15.33
C LEU A 525 -9.65 7.18 15.37
N PHE A 526 -9.56 8.02 16.41
CA PHE A 526 -10.33 9.25 16.52
C PHE A 526 -10.03 10.24 15.40
N PHE A 527 -8.75 10.46 15.08
CA PHE A 527 -8.31 11.30 13.95
C PHE A 527 -8.81 10.76 12.62
N SER A 528 -8.67 9.46 12.40
CA SER A 528 -9.14 8.78 11.20
C SER A 528 -10.67 8.89 11.07
N ALA A 529 -11.40 8.79 12.18
CA ALA A 529 -12.84 8.96 12.22
C ALA A 529 -13.26 10.40 11.87
N LEU A 530 -12.61 11.42 12.46
CA LEU A 530 -12.87 12.82 12.11
C LEU A 530 -12.61 13.10 10.63
N ASN A 531 -11.48 12.62 10.09
CA ASN A 531 -11.14 12.74 8.68
C ASN A 531 -12.19 12.04 7.79
N TYR A 532 -12.56 10.81 8.15
CA TYR A 532 -13.60 10.03 7.48
C TYR A 532 -14.92 10.80 7.44
N PHE A 533 -15.40 11.33 8.56
CA PHE A 533 -16.69 12.05 8.61
C PHE A 533 -16.66 13.38 7.86
N ALA A 534 -15.56 14.14 7.95
CA ALA A 534 -15.38 15.36 7.16
C ALA A 534 -15.46 15.05 5.65
N ARG A 535 -14.74 14.02 5.21
CA ARG A 535 -14.73 13.60 3.80
C ARG A 535 -16.06 12.96 3.37
N LYS A 536 -16.72 12.19 4.25
CA LYS A 536 -18.01 11.52 3.98
C LYS A 536 -19.09 12.55 3.69
N THR A 537 -19.19 13.57 4.53
CA THR A 537 -20.17 14.65 4.37
C THR A 537 -19.95 15.43 3.07
N LEU A 538 -18.69 15.69 2.70
CA LEU A 538 -18.37 16.34 1.42
C LEU A 538 -18.79 15.47 0.22
N THR A 539 -18.45 14.19 0.23
CA THR A 539 -18.87 13.22 -0.80
C THR A 539 -20.39 13.12 -0.87
N ALA A 540 -21.09 13.08 0.26
CA ALA A 540 -22.55 13.02 0.29
C ALA A 540 -23.17 14.22 -0.44
N VAL A 541 -22.70 15.44 -0.17
CA VAL A 541 -23.18 16.64 -0.88
C VAL A 541 -22.83 16.60 -2.36
N ALA A 542 -21.57 16.34 -2.71
CA ALA A 542 -21.12 16.30 -4.10
C ALA A 542 -21.89 15.24 -4.91
N GLY A 543 -22.04 14.05 -4.34
CA GLY A 543 -22.79 12.94 -4.90
C GLY A 543 -24.27 13.26 -5.08
N THR A 544 -24.93 13.83 -4.07
CA THR A 544 -26.35 14.20 -4.18
C THR A 544 -26.56 15.30 -5.21
N ASP A 545 -25.65 16.28 -5.30
CA ASP A 545 -25.70 17.36 -6.29
C ASP A 545 -25.63 16.81 -7.73
N VAL A 546 -24.78 15.81 -7.99
CA VAL A 546 -24.72 15.13 -9.30
C VAL A 546 -25.94 14.25 -9.53
N MET A 547 -26.30 13.42 -8.57
CA MET A 547 -27.40 12.47 -8.74
C MET A 547 -28.74 13.18 -8.96
N ILE A 548 -29.01 14.28 -8.24
CA ILE A 548 -30.19 15.13 -8.49
C ILE A 548 -30.11 15.78 -9.87
N SER A 549 -28.95 16.31 -10.27
CA SER A 549 -28.79 16.93 -11.59
C SER A 549 -29.07 15.93 -12.71
N THR A 550 -28.50 14.73 -12.62
CA THR A 550 -28.72 13.63 -13.58
C THR A 550 -30.18 13.19 -13.60
N PHE A 551 -30.79 13.04 -12.42
CA PHE A 551 -32.19 12.65 -12.30
C PHE A 551 -33.14 13.69 -12.91
N LEU A 552 -32.92 14.98 -12.61
CA LEU A 552 -33.70 16.08 -13.17
C LEU A 552 -33.50 16.22 -14.69
N GLN A 553 -32.27 16.07 -15.19
CA GLN A 553 -32.00 16.07 -16.62
C GLN A 553 -32.68 14.90 -17.33
N SER A 554 -32.64 13.70 -16.76
CA SER A 554 -33.35 12.51 -17.26
C SER A 554 -34.87 12.75 -17.31
N ARG A 555 -35.45 13.33 -16.24
CA ARG A 555 -36.86 13.69 -16.19
C ARG A 555 -37.23 14.76 -17.22
N TYR A 556 -36.41 15.80 -17.33
CA TYR A 556 -36.60 16.88 -18.29
C TYR A 556 -36.57 16.35 -19.72
N TRP A 557 -35.61 15.49 -20.02
CA TRP A 557 -35.50 14.82 -21.32
C TRP A 557 -36.73 13.96 -21.62
N ARG A 558 -37.19 13.11 -20.67
CA ARG A 558 -38.44 12.34 -20.81
C ARG A 558 -39.69 13.21 -20.96
N SER A 559 -39.71 14.40 -20.36
CA SER A 559 -40.85 15.33 -20.46
C SER A 559 -40.94 16.02 -21.82
N ARG A 560 -39.81 16.12 -22.55
CA ARG A 560 -39.77 16.67 -23.91
C ARG A 560 -40.23 15.69 -24.99
N PHE A 561 -40.40 14.41 -24.66
CA PHE A 561 -40.97 13.46 -25.59
C PHE A 561 -42.39 13.88 -25.98
N THR A 562 -42.63 13.88 -27.28
CA THR A 562 -43.98 13.95 -27.85
C THR A 562 -44.80 12.76 -27.35
N VAL A 563 -46.13 12.86 -27.44
CA VAL A 563 -47.03 11.76 -27.04
C VAL A 563 -46.71 10.48 -27.83
N GLU A 564 -46.37 10.64 -29.11
CA GLU A 564 -45.95 9.55 -30.00
C GLU A 564 -44.62 8.93 -29.56
N GLU A 565 -43.59 9.74 -29.29
CA GLU A 565 -42.30 9.23 -28.79
C GLU A 565 -42.42 8.53 -27.44
N ARG A 566 -43.29 9.05 -26.56
CA ARG A 566 -43.56 8.42 -25.26
C ARG A 566 -44.24 7.06 -25.45
N ALA A 567 -45.25 6.98 -26.31
CA ALA A 567 -45.92 5.72 -26.63
C ALA A 567 -44.91 4.71 -27.23
N VAL A 568 -44.09 5.13 -28.20
CA VAL A 568 -43.05 4.26 -28.79
C VAL A 568 -42.04 3.79 -27.74
N ASN A 569 -41.65 4.65 -26.80
CA ASN A 569 -40.71 4.28 -25.75
C ASN A 569 -41.35 3.36 -24.70
N GLU A 570 -42.61 3.59 -24.33
CA GLU A 570 -43.38 2.71 -23.45
C GLU A 570 -43.60 1.35 -24.10
N ASP A 571 -43.99 1.29 -25.37
CA ASP A 571 -44.15 0.05 -26.15
C ASP A 571 -42.83 -0.73 -26.23
N ARG A 572 -41.70 -0.04 -26.41
CA ARG A 572 -40.36 -0.67 -26.39
C ARG A 572 -40.02 -1.24 -25.02
N MET A 573 -40.30 -0.51 -23.94
CA MET A 573 -40.06 -0.99 -22.59
C MET A 573 -40.99 -2.14 -22.21
N GLU A 574 -42.25 -2.10 -22.64
CA GLU A 574 -43.22 -3.18 -22.46
C GLU A 574 -42.82 -4.41 -23.27
N ALA A 575 -42.34 -4.25 -24.51
CA ALA A 575 -41.80 -5.34 -25.31
C ALA A 575 -40.53 -5.98 -24.72
N LEU A 576 -39.70 -5.19 -24.02
CA LEU A 576 -38.53 -5.70 -23.29
C LEU A 576 -38.93 -6.43 -22.00
N SER A 577 -40.05 -6.08 -21.38
CA SER A 577 -40.52 -6.67 -20.12
C SER A 577 -40.64 -8.21 -20.16
N PRO A 578 -41.34 -8.86 -21.11
CA PRO A 578 -41.43 -10.32 -21.17
C PRO A 578 -40.08 -10.97 -21.49
N ILE A 579 -39.19 -10.29 -22.23
CA ILE A 579 -37.84 -10.79 -22.49
C ILE A 579 -37.04 -10.80 -21.18
N ILE A 580 -37.06 -9.69 -20.42
CA ILE A 580 -36.39 -9.61 -19.12
C ILE A 580 -37.00 -10.60 -18.12
N LEU A 581 -38.34 -10.69 -18.05
CA LEU A 581 -39.03 -11.65 -17.18
C LEU A 581 -38.68 -13.09 -17.57
N SER A 582 -38.70 -13.45 -18.85
CA SER A 582 -38.36 -14.81 -19.30
C SER A 582 -36.89 -15.16 -19.04
N MET A 583 -35.97 -14.19 -19.05
CA MET A 583 -34.60 -14.41 -18.59
C MET A 583 -34.52 -14.69 -17.08
N HIS A 584 -35.44 -14.15 -16.28
CA HIS A 584 -35.48 -14.34 -14.82
C HIS A 584 -36.34 -15.55 -14.39
N THR A 585 -37.31 -15.97 -15.19
CA THR A 585 -38.25 -17.05 -14.88
C THR A 585 -38.00 -18.34 -15.65
N ARG A 586 -37.02 -18.37 -16.58
CA ARG A 586 -36.58 -19.64 -17.15
C ARG A 586 -36.16 -20.55 -15.99
N PRO A 587 -36.88 -21.66 -15.74
CA PRO A 587 -36.42 -22.63 -14.76
C PRO A 587 -35.01 -23.03 -15.20
N THR A 588 -34.06 -22.98 -14.26
CA THR A 588 -32.77 -23.64 -14.44
C THR A 588 -33.11 -25.05 -14.89
N VAL A 589 -32.86 -25.34 -16.17
CA VAL A 589 -33.10 -26.66 -16.76
C VAL A 589 -32.56 -27.67 -15.77
N ASP A 590 -33.42 -28.52 -15.22
CA ASP A 590 -33.02 -29.54 -14.27
C ASP A 590 -31.86 -30.30 -14.89
N ALA A 591 -30.68 -30.21 -14.26
CA ALA A 591 -29.45 -30.88 -14.73
C ALA A 591 -29.61 -32.42 -14.80
N ASN A 592 -30.75 -32.95 -14.35
CA ASN A 592 -31.13 -34.36 -14.43
C ASN A 592 -31.86 -34.75 -15.72
N GLU A 593 -32.13 -33.81 -16.64
CA GLU A 593 -32.78 -34.13 -17.93
C GLU A 593 -31.85 -34.02 -19.16
N ILE A 594 -30.53 -34.03 -18.96
CA ILE A 594 -29.62 -34.49 -20.02
C ILE A 594 -29.62 -36.03 -20.00
N LYS A 595 -30.73 -36.62 -20.45
CA LYS A 595 -30.68 -37.98 -20.98
C LYS A 595 -29.83 -37.91 -22.24
N VAL A 596 -28.55 -38.27 -22.11
CA VAL A 596 -27.75 -38.68 -23.26
C VAL A 596 -28.46 -39.91 -23.84
N THR A 597 -29.33 -39.69 -24.82
CA THR A 597 -29.80 -40.77 -25.68
C THR A 597 -28.62 -41.18 -26.56
N THR A 598 -27.74 -42.01 -26.02
CA THR A 598 -27.04 -42.98 -26.85
C THR A 598 -28.10 -43.94 -27.38
N SER A 599 -28.61 -43.68 -28.57
CA SER A 599 -29.31 -44.70 -29.38
C SER A 599 -28.23 -45.58 -30.00
N PRO A 600 -28.11 -46.87 -29.64
CA PRO A 600 -27.15 -47.78 -30.23
C PRO A 600 -27.87 -48.59 -31.30
N ASP A 601 -28.34 -47.96 -32.37
CA ASP A 601 -28.90 -48.64 -33.55
C ASP A 601 -29.05 -47.59 -34.64
N ASP A 602 -27.96 -47.30 -35.35
CA ASP A 602 -27.97 -46.80 -36.73
C ASP A 602 -26.52 -46.77 -37.22
N ALA A 603 -25.97 -47.97 -37.41
CA ALA A 603 -24.89 -48.16 -38.36
C ALA A 603 -25.51 -48.56 -39.70
N PRO A 604 -25.34 -47.75 -40.76
CA PRO A 604 -25.32 -48.29 -42.10
C PRO A 604 -23.96 -48.05 -42.78
N PRO A 605 -23.68 -48.83 -43.83
CA PRO A 605 -22.38 -49.41 -44.08
C PRO A 605 -21.49 -48.56 -44.99
N SER A 606 -20.20 -48.89 -44.94
CA SER A 606 -19.17 -48.56 -45.93
C SER A 606 -19.67 -48.64 -47.37
N ALA A 607 -19.59 -47.52 -48.10
CA ALA A 607 -19.39 -47.52 -49.54
C ALA A 607 -18.56 -46.29 -49.97
N LYS A 608 -17.54 -46.58 -50.79
CA LYS A 608 -16.50 -45.70 -51.33
C LYS A 608 -16.99 -44.97 -52.62
N PRO A 609 -16.17 -44.10 -53.25
CA PRO A 609 -16.58 -42.79 -53.77
C PRO A 609 -16.84 -42.75 -55.29
N GLN A 610 -17.61 -41.74 -55.72
CA GLN A 610 -17.65 -41.08 -57.04
C GLN A 610 -18.56 -39.85 -56.81
N GLY A 611 -18.21 -38.60 -57.12
CA GLY A 611 -17.66 -38.11 -58.36
C GLY A 611 -18.78 -37.33 -59.09
N GLU A 612 -18.51 -36.05 -59.40
CA GLU A 612 -19.13 -35.25 -60.48
C GLU A 612 -20.30 -34.26 -60.17
N VAL A 613 -19.96 -32.95 -60.20
CA VAL A 613 -20.58 -31.83 -60.98
C VAL A 613 -22.10 -31.58 -60.78
N THR A 614 -22.63 -30.41 -60.36
CA THR A 614 -22.49 -29.00 -60.80
C THR A 614 -23.34 -28.12 -59.87
N PRO A 615 -23.04 -26.82 -59.62
CA PRO A 615 -23.95 -25.92 -58.92
C PRO A 615 -24.73 -25.00 -59.90
N LYS A 616 -26.06 -24.91 -59.72
CA LYS A 616 -26.90 -23.85 -60.28
C LYS A 616 -27.96 -23.40 -59.27
N GLY A 617 -28.14 -22.08 -59.15
CA GLY A 617 -29.30 -21.40 -58.57
C GLY A 617 -29.10 -20.99 -57.10
N ALA A 618 -28.70 -19.76 -56.77
CA ALA A 618 -29.39 -18.45 -56.92
C ALA A 618 -30.23 -18.05 -55.69
N ILE A 619 -30.21 -16.73 -55.41
CA ILE A 619 -31.05 -15.93 -54.50
C ILE A 619 -30.44 -15.81 -53.08
N SER A 620 -30.22 -14.64 -52.47
CA SER A 620 -30.24 -13.22 -52.85
C SER A 620 -29.73 -12.47 -51.60
N GLU A 621 -28.58 -11.82 -51.70
CA GLU A 621 -28.06 -10.92 -50.67
C GLU A 621 -28.79 -9.57 -50.72
N SER A 622 -29.34 -9.13 -49.59
CA SER A 622 -29.83 -7.77 -49.39
C SER A 622 -28.67 -6.84 -49.04
N ARG A 623 -28.31 -6.01 -50.01
CA ARG A 623 -27.33 -4.91 -49.90
C ARG A 623 -27.97 -3.73 -49.16
N ILE A 624 -27.40 -3.32 -48.03
CA ILE A 624 -27.71 -2.04 -47.39
C ILE A 624 -26.89 -0.96 -48.13
N VAL A 625 -27.61 -0.06 -48.79
CA VAL A 625 -27.08 1.15 -49.44
C VAL A 625 -26.92 2.22 -48.37
N VAL A 626 -25.68 2.63 -48.11
CA VAL A 626 -25.36 3.83 -47.33
C VAL A 626 -25.31 5.01 -48.29
N SER A 627 -26.16 6.01 -48.05
CA SER A 627 -26.16 7.29 -48.77
C SER A 627 -25.32 8.31 -47.98
N PRO A 628 -24.39 9.06 -48.59
CA PRO A 628 -23.68 10.14 -47.92
C PRO A 628 -24.41 11.47 -48.15
N HIS A 629 -24.88 12.10 -47.06
CA HIS A 629 -25.35 13.49 -47.13
C HIS A 629 -24.19 14.46 -46.91
N GLU A 630 -23.88 15.13 -48.01
CA GLU A 630 -23.47 16.53 -48.19
C GLU A 630 -23.00 17.34 -46.97
N VAL A 631 -21.74 17.76 -47.12
CA VAL A 631 -21.06 18.87 -46.46
C VAL A 631 -21.64 20.20 -46.92
N ARG A 632 -22.11 21.03 -45.99
CA ARG A 632 -22.10 22.50 -46.14
C ARG A 632 -22.24 23.20 -44.79
N THR A 633 -21.22 23.94 -44.39
CA THR A 633 -21.40 25.14 -43.55
C THR A 633 -20.42 26.18 -44.06
N ASP A 634 -20.99 27.21 -44.66
CA ASP A 634 -20.32 28.43 -45.08
C ASP A 634 -20.01 29.31 -43.86
N GLU A 635 -18.96 30.12 -44.05
CA GLU A 635 -18.38 31.11 -43.16
C GLU A 635 -19.36 32.18 -42.66
N VAL A 636 -19.19 32.61 -41.40
CA VAL A 636 -19.46 34.01 -40.99
C VAL A 636 -18.30 34.46 -40.10
N ALA A 637 -17.67 35.55 -40.53
CA ALA A 637 -16.60 36.30 -39.89
C ALA A 637 -17.14 37.42 -38.97
N GLU A 638 -16.20 38.11 -38.30
CA GLU A 638 -16.33 39.23 -37.34
C GLU A 638 -16.60 38.78 -35.88
N GLU A 639 -15.81 39.20 -34.88
CA GLU A 639 -15.37 40.57 -34.62
C GLU A 639 -13.99 40.65 -33.92
N ARG A 640 -13.25 41.70 -34.27
CA ARG A 640 -12.03 42.22 -33.64
C ARG A 640 -12.27 42.71 -32.21
N SER A 641 -11.26 42.60 -31.36
CA SER A 641 -10.97 43.60 -30.33
C SER A 641 -9.46 43.68 -30.11
N ASP A 642 -8.90 44.80 -30.54
CA ASP A 642 -7.53 45.23 -30.34
C ASP A 642 -7.21 45.54 -28.87
N GLY A 643 -5.95 45.31 -28.49
CA GLY A 643 -5.08 46.32 -27.89
C GLY A 643 -5.23 46.66 -26.40
N ALA A 644 -4.22 46.29 -25.61
CA ALA A 644 -3.57 47.20 -24.66
C ALA A 644 -2.21 46.63 -24.22
N ASP A 645 -1.15 47.24 -24.76
CA ASP A 645 0.24 47.14 -24.31
C ASP A 645 0.51 47.93 -23.00
N LEU A 646 1.67 47.62 -22.41
CA LEU A 646 2.52 48.39 -21.47
C LEU A 646 2.35 48.12 -19.95
N PRO A 647 3.41 48.32 -19.14
CA PRO A 647 4.82 47.96 -19.38
C PRO A 647 5.51 47.31 -18.16
N GLU A 648 6.70 46.78 -18.43
CA GLU A 648 7.81 46.58 -17.49
C GLU A 648 8.00 47.76 -16.53
N GLN A 649 8.18 47.43 -15.24
CA GLN A 649 8.89 48.31 -14.31
C GLN A 649 9.90 47.50 -13.49
N GLN A 650 11.17 47.68 -13.88
CA GLN A 650 12.35 47.44 -13.08
C GLN A 650 12.36 48.39 -11.88
N HIS A 651 12.55 47.87 -10.66
CA HIS A 651 13.22 48.62 -9.60
C HIS A 651 14.13 47.68 -8.80
N GLY A 652 15.43 47.87 -9.02
CA GLY A 652 16.46 47.46 -8.09
C GLY A 652 16.71 48.56 -7.06
N THR A 653 16.92 48.14 -5.82
CA THR A 653 17.63 48.91 -4.79
C THR A 653 18.37 47.94 -3.87
N ASN A 654 19.70 47.92 -3.98
CA ASN A 654 20.65 47.68 -2.87
C ASN A 654 20.57 48.86 -1.86
N PRO A 655 21.29 48.93 -0.72
CA PRO A 655 22.27 48.01 -0.08
C PRO A 655 21.88 47.73 1.42
N THR A 656 22.58 46.99 2.28
CA THR A 656 23.85 47.34 2.96
C THR A 656 24.18 46.27 4.02
N SER A 657 25.46 45.98 4.16
CA SER A 657 26.16 45.22 5.21
C SER A 657 26.12 45.86 6.60
N LEU A 658 26.15 45.06 7.67
CA LEU A 658 26.82 45.27 8.99
C LEU A 658 26.53 44.03 9.88
N LEU A 659 27.50 43.14 10.12
CA LEU A 659 28.41 43.06 11.28
C LEU A 659 27.77 42.75 12.67
N SER A 660 28.27 41.65 13.25
CA SER A 660 28.61 41.41 14.67
C SER A 660 27.64 40.63 15.59
N GLY A 661 28.28 39.75 16.39
CA GLY A 661 27.79 39.16 17.65
C GLY A 661 27.15 37.77 17.49
N GLY A 662 27.66 36.66 18.02
CA GLY A 662 28.51 36.44 19.19
C GLY A 662 27.67 35.88 20.35
N ALA A 663 27.93 34.62 20.73
CA ALA A 663 27.46 33.89 21.93
C ALA A 663 25.95 33.54 21.96
N ALA A 664 25.45 32.46 22.56
CA ALA A 664 25.99 31.53 23.55
C ALA A 664 25.23 30.18 23.48
N GLN A 665 25.88 29.12 23.96
CA GLN A 665 25.24 27.91 24.47
C GLN A 665 24.24 28.25 25.60
N PRO A 666 23.34 27.31 25.93
CA PRO A 666 23.57 26.68 27.23
C PRO A 666 23.38 25.16 27.23
N LEU A 667 24.23 24.54 28.05
CA LEU A 667 23.99 23.28 28.72
C LEU A 667 22.71 23.33 29.57
N ALA A 668 21.89 22.29 29.47
CA ALA A 668 21.13 21.70 30.56
C ALA A 668 20.89 20.22 30.22
#